data_AF-A0A1G3HD60-F1
#
_entry.id   AF-A0A1G3HD60-F1
#
_cell.length_a   1.000
_cell.length_b   1.000
_cell.length_c   1.000
_cell.angle_alpha   90.00
_cell.angle_beta   90.00
_cell.angle_gamma   90.00
#
_symmetry.space_group_name_H-M   'P 1'
#
loop_
_entity.id
_entity.type
_entity.pdbx_description
1 polymer ?
#
loop_
_entity_poly.entity_id
_entity_poly.type
_entity_poly.pdbx_seq_one_letter_code
_entity_poly.pdbx_strand_id
1 'polypeptide(L)'
;MAVWLGIASAAEPQRNLGIAPASAEKRVALVIGNAAYRSGPLVNPVNDARAIANRLRSLGFDIVLRENLKQREIGGVYREFRSKITPGGVALVFYAGHGVQFKGQNYFPATDADISSEEDVPLQSLNLGNLLDNMEEAKAGVSLVFLDACRDNPFARRFRSASRGLAKVEAASGTLIHYATRPGSVASDGEGKNGTYTEALLGQMSEPGVPVELMLKRVANTVVAKTKGKQEPWVEGSLRGDFYFRSVAGATSGAEPQLAVPVDLTAVEISFWESIKNSADAEDFQAYLDKYPGGQFVALAERQVKKKPAKTDDAASISYATPRDIFKDCADCPEMVVIPAGSFEMGSYSGNSDEKPVHRVAVKSFALGKTEVTQGQWRSVMGSNPSRSSGCGDDCPVDQVGWDDAKTFIQRLNTKTGKIYRLPSEAEWEFACRAGGIHAYCGSDSIESVAWYKSNSGGKTHLVAGKQPNAWGLHDMSGNVWEWTEDCWNGSYNGAPGDGSAWTSGECGRRVLRGGSWFESPLTAAFRIRTDSTFRDYLYGFRLARMLDQETTQHIGVTQRVEAGPEWAESDNGANISWNEAMRYCVSKGSGWRLPSVAELQNSYQSGQPTPCTRTRTCKVASNSRLTGPSFWSNEPSFSSQAGYVSLADGAQYTGNVETRVTGMRALCVRRP
;
A
#
# COMPACT_ATOMS: atom_id res chain seq x y z
N MET A 1 65.95 66.69 -15.28
CA MET A 1 65.56 65.29 -14.97
C MET A 1 64.92 65.30 -13.59
N ALA A 2 63.59 65.32 -13.51
CA ALA A 2 62.86 65.39 -12.24
C ALA A 2 62.47 63.97 -11.82
N VAL A 3 63.00 63.53 -10.68
CA VAL A 3 62.65 62.28 -10.01
C VAL A 3 61.53 62.61 -9.02
N TRP A 4 60.37 61.96 -9.17
CA TRP A 4 59.27 62.02 -8.21
C TRP A 4 59.10 60.66 -7.53
N LEU A 5 59.09 60.69 -6.21
CA LEU A 5 58.77 59.56 -5.32
C LEU A 5 57.27 59.29 -5.35
N GLY A 6 56.90 58.01 -5.51
CA GLY A 6 55.53 57.50 -5.34
C GLY A 6 55.57 56.19 -4.55
N ILE A 7 54.83 56.15 -3.46
CA ILE A 7 54.76 55.08 -2.44
C ILE A 7 54.11 53.82 -3.05
N ALA A 8 54.76 52.66 -2.94
CA ALA A 8 54.21 51.36 -3.36
C ALA A 8 53.74 50.55 -2.14
N SER A 9 52.47 50.15 -2.16
CA SER A 9 51.84 49.22 -1.21
C SER A 9 52.21 47.77 -1.58
N ALA A 10 52.67 47.00 -0.60
CA ALA A 10 52.97 45.58 -0.75
C ALA A 10 51.70 44.73 -0.83
N ALA A 11 51.68 43.76 -1.76
CA ALA A 11 50.72 42.65 -1.79
C ALA A 11 51.50 41.34 -1.89
N GLU A 12 51.26 40.43 -0.95
CA GLU A 12 51.90 39.12 -0.81
C GLU A 12 51.44 38.11 -1.89
N PRO A 13 52.28 37.12 -2.25
CA PRO A 13 51.93 36.09 -3.22
C PRO A 13 51.05 34.99 -2.61
N GLN A 14 49.88 34.75 -3.20
CA GLN A 14 48.96 33.68 -2.81
C GLN A 14 49.56 32.28 -3.03
N ARG A 15 49.54 31.46 -1.97
CA ARG A 15 49.78 30.02 -2.00
C ARG A 15 48.65 29.32 -2.77
N ASN A 16 48.95 28.74 -3.93
CA ASN A 16 48.09 27.75 -4.57
C ASN A 16 48.04 26.47 -3.72
N LEU A 17 46.93 26.26 -3.01
CA LEU A 17 46.57 24.97 -2.44
C LEU A 17 46.03 24.09 -3.57
N GLY A 18 46.83 23.11 -4.00
CA GLY A 18 46.37 22.08 -4.91
C GLY A 18 45.26 21.25 -4.27
N ILE A 19 44.08 21.30 -4.87
CA ILE A 19 42.94 20.43 -4.54
C ILE A 19 43.34 19.00 -4.94
N ALA A 20 43.46 18.11 -3.96
CA ALA A 20 43.60 16.68 -4.21
C ALA A 20 42.32 16.14 -4.87
N PRO A 21 42.40 15.22 -5.84
CA PRO A 21 41.22 14.68 -6.50
C PRO A 21 40.34 13.91 -5.50
N ALA A 22 39.03 14.03 -5.65
CA ALA A 22 38.04 13.24 -4.92
C ALA A 22 38.36 11.74 -5.05
N SER A 23 38.59 11.08 -3.91
CA SER A 23 38.95 9.66 -3.87
C SER A 23 37.84 8.82 -4.48
N ALA A 24 38.15 8.07 -5.54
CA ALA A 24 37.27 7.02 -6.05
C ALA A 24 36.86 6.08 -4.91
N GLU A 25 35.57 5.75 -4.82
CA GLU A 25 35.03 4.78 -3.87
C GLU A 25 35.82 3.46 -4.00
N LYS A 26 36.53 3.05 -2.94
CA LYS A 26 37.31 1.82 -2.96
C LYS A 26 36.38 0.63 -2.79
N ARG A 27 36.46 -0.32 -3.72
CA ARG A 27 35.62 -1.51 -3.80
C ARG A 27 36.49 -2.76 -3.75
N VAL A 28 36.21 -3.68 -2.83
CA VAL A 28 36.91 -4.96 -2.71
C VAL A 28 35.91 -6.11 -2.69
N ALA A 29 36.24 -7.21 -3.37
CA ALA A 29 35.44 -8.43 -3.33
C ALA A 29 36.27 -9.67 -3.02
N LEU A 30 35.82 -10.47 -2.05
CA LEU A 30 36.25 -11.85 -1.84
C LEU A 30 35.31 -12.78 -2.60
N VAL A 31 35.85 -13.54 -3.55
CA VAL A 31 35.07 -14.44 -4.41
C VAL A 31 35.63 -15.85 -4.24
N ILE A 32 34.81 -16.78 -3.78
CA ILE A 32 35.22 -18.15 -3.48
C ILE A 32 34.34 -19.13 -4.26
N GLY A 33 34.98 -20.07 -4.97
CA GLY A 33 34.30 -21.18 -5.65
C GLY A 33 34.90 -22.52 -5.25
N ASN A 34 34.17 -23.31 -4.48
CA ASN A 34 34.61 -24.64 -4.02
C ASN A 34 33.80 -25.73 -4.71
N ALA A 35 34.48 -26.56 -5.51
CA ALA A 35 33.88 -27.62 -6.32
C ALA A 35 34.51 -29.00 -6.08
N ALA A 36 35.83 -29.07 -5.91
CA ALA A 36 36.62 -30.31 -5.88
C ALA A 36 36.67 -30.97 -4.48
N TYR A 37 35.51 -31.17 -3.84
CA TYR A 37 35.41 -31.87 -2.57
C TYR A 37 35.77 -33.35 -2.71
N ARG A 38 36.41 -33.93 -1.68
CA ARG A 38 36.67 -35.39 -1.62
C ARG A 38 35.38 -36.21 -1.68
N SER A 39 34.28 -35.70 -1.13
CA SER A 39 32.96 -36.30 -1.16
C SER A 39 31.93 -35.28 -1.63
N GLY A 40 31.09 -35.65 -2.59
CA GLY A 40 30.08 -34.77 -3.20
C GLY A 40 30.69 -33.60 -3.99
N PRO A 41 31.54 -33.84 -5.00
CA PRO A 41 32.05 -32.76 -5.86
C PRO A 41 30.91 -32.04 -6.59
N LEU A 42 31.07 -30.74 -6.84
CA LEU A 42 30.13 -29.89 -7.55
C LEU A 42 30.69 -29.47 -8.91
N VAL A 43 29.83 -29.21 -9.90
CA VAL A 43 30.25 -28.93 -11.28
C VAL A 43 30.55 -27.44 -11.51
N ASN A 44 29.67 -26.56 -11.02
CA ASN A 44 29.63 -25.15 -11.42
C ASN A 44 30.37 -24.13 -10.52
N PRO A 45 30.63 -24.35 -9.21
CA PRO A 45 31.13 -23.29 -8.32
C PRO A 45 32.41 -22.56 -8.76
N VAL A 46 33.37 -23.26 -9.36
CA VAL A 46 34.60 -22.63 -9.87
C VAL A 46 34.31 -21.75 -11.08
N ASN A 47 33.40 -22.17 -11.97
CA ASN A 47 32.97 -21.36 -13.11
C ASN A 47 32.21 -20.12 -12.65
N ASP A 48 31.31 -20.29 -11.67
CA ASP A 48 30.53 -19.21 -11.07
C ASP A 48 31.43 -18.15 -10.45
N ALA A 49 32.39 -18.57 -9.62
CA ALA A 49 33.37 -17.69 -9.00
C ALA A 49 34.20 -16.92 -10.03
N ARG A 50 34.69 -17.60 -11.08
CA ARG A 50 35.44 -16.93 -12.17
C ARG A 50 34.59 -15.89 -12.89
N ALA A 51 33.33 -16.22 -13.20
CA ALA A 51 32.43 -15.33 -13.93
C ALA A 51 32.11 -14.07 -13.10
N ILE A 52 31.79 -14.25 -11.81
CA ILE A 52 31.53 -13.14 -10.88
C ILE A 52 32.78 -12.29 -10.66
N ALA A 53 33.95 -12.91 -10.44
CA ALA A 53 35.21 -12.19 -10.30
C ALA A 53 35.52 -11.30 -11.51
N ASN A 54 35.30 -11.82 -12.73
CA ASN A 54 35.53 -11.06 -13.95
C ASN A 54 34.53 -9.91 -14.10
N ARG A 55 33.26 -10.13 -13.73
CA ARG A 55 32.24 -9.08 -13.74
C ARG A 55 32.55 -7.97 -12.73
N LEU A 56 32.90 -8.33 -11.50
CA LEU A 56 33.21 -7.35 -10.46
C LEU A 56 34.48 -6.57 -10.79
N ARG A 57 35.48 -7.22 -11.40
CA ARG A 57 36.70 -6.54 -11.87
C ARG A 57 36.38 -5.47 -12.93
N SER A 58 35.46 -5.74 -13.87
CA SER A 58 35.03 -4.73 -14.85
C SER A 58 34.18 -3.60 -14.25
N LEU A 59 33.69 -3.79 -13.03
CA LEU A 59 32.94 -2.80 -12.24
C LEU A 59 33.82 -2.08 -11.19
N GLY A 60 35.15 -2.24 -11.28
CA GLY A 60 36.11 -1.50 -10.45
C GLY A 60 36.41 -2.11 -9.08
N PHE A 61 36.07 -3.38 -8.83
CA PHE A 61 36.46 -4.06 -7.60
C PHE A 61 37.88 -4.62 -7.68
N ASP A 62 38.64 -4.46 -6.58
CA ASP A 62 39.83 -5.26 -6.30
C ASP A 62 39.39 -6.66 -5.84
N ILE A 63 39.90 -7.71 -6.49
CA ILE A 63 39.37 -9.07 -6.34
C ILE A 63 40.36 -9.96 -5.59
N VAL A 64 39.89 -10.57 -4.50
CA VAL A 64 40.51 -11.72 -3.85
C VAL A 64 39.76 -12.98 -4.30
N LEU A 65 40.25 -13.64 -5.34
CA LEU A 65 39.66 -14.89 -5.85
C LEU A 65 40.31 -16.11 -5.18
N ARG A 66 39.48 -17.07 -4.76
CA ARG A 66 39.91 -18.40 -4.31
C ARG A 66 39.09 -19.49 -4.97
N GLU A 67 39.77 -20.52 -5.44
CA GLU A 67 39.15 -21.68 -6.06
C GLU A 67 39.59 -22.92 -5.29
N ASN A 68 38.64 -23.79 -4.95
CA ASN A 68 38.88 -25.01 -4.18
C ASN A 68 39.73 -24.77 -2.93
N LEU A 69 39.26 -23.85 -2.09
CA LEU A 69 39.95 -23.41 -0.87
C LEU A 69 40.28 -24.61 0.01
N LYS A 70 41.51 -24.66 0.52
CA LYS A 70 41.99 -25.65 1.48
C LYS A 70 41.99 -25.11 2.90
N GLN A 71 41.89 -26.01 3.89
CA GLN A 71 41.81 -25.64 5.30
C GLN A 71 42.96 -24.70 5.74
N ARG A 72 44.20 -25.01 5.35
CA ARG A 72 45.41 -24.22 5.70
C ARG A 72 45.39 -22.78 5.17
N GLU A 73 44.56 -22.48 4.18
CA GLU A 73 44.51 -21.19 3.48
C GLU A 73 43.49 -20.24 4.10
N ILE A 74 42.52 -20.76 4.87
CA ILE A 74 41.40 -20.01 5.44
C ILE A 74 41.88 -18.79 6.26
N GLY A 75 42.86 -18.99 7.15
CA GLY A 75 43.41 -17.91 7.96
C GLY A 75 44.09 -16.80 7.12
N GLY A 76 44.68 -17.17 5.98
CA GLY A 76 45.25 -16.22 5.03
C GLY A 76 44.17 -15.43 4.29
N VAL A 77 43.06 -16.08 3.92
CA VAL A 77 41.92 -15.45 3.25
C VAL A 77 41.30 -14.36 4.12
N TYR A 78 41.07 -14.64 5.41
CA TYR A 78 40.54 -13.63 6.34
C TYR A 78 41.43 -12.39 6.41
N ARG A 79 42.74 -12.59 6.58
CA ARG A 79 43.71 -11.49 6.70
C ARG A 79 43.83 -10.67 5.42
N GLU A 80 43.90 -11.32 4.26
CA GLU A 80 44.03 -10.64 2.97
C GLU A 80 42.76 -9.89 2.59
N PHE A 81 41.59 -10.46 2.84
CA PHE A 81 40.33 -9.76 2.56
C PHE A 81 40.20 -8.53 3.47
N ARG A 82 40.37 -8.69 4.78
CA ARG A 82 40.30 -7.59 5.76
C ARG A 82 41.30 -6.48 5.45
N SER A 83 42.53 -6.80 5.05
CA SER A 83 43.56 -5.78 4.79
C SER A 83 43.28 -4.91 3.56
N LYS A 84 42.42 -5.37 2.65
CA LYS A 84 42.01 -4.62 1.45
C LYS A 84 40.75 -3.78 1.66
N ILE A 85 39.98 -4.03 2.72
CA ILE A 85 38.80 -3.22 3.05
C ILE A 85 39.27 -1.85 3.55
N THR A 86 38.77 -0.79 2.92
CA THR A 86 39.01 0.58 3.37
C THR A 86 37.80 1.07 4.17
N PRO A 87 37.99 1.77 5.30
CA PRO A 87 36.87 2.37 6.03
C PRO A 87 35.99 3.24 5.13
N GLY A 88 34.67 3.05 5.20
CA GLY A 88 33.68 3.71 4.34
C GLY A 88 33.60 3.17 2.90
N GLY A 89 34.46 2.22 2.52
CA GLY A 89 34.43 1.58 1.20
C GLY A 89 33.42 0.44 1.10
N VAL A 90 33.39 -0.21 -0.07
CA VAL A 90 32.49 -1.34 -0.35
C VAL A 90 33.23 -2.64 -0.20
N ALA A 91 32.69 -3.55 0.62
CA ALA A 91 33.18 -4.90 0.77
C ALA A 91 32.11 -5.88 0.26
N LEU A 92 32.49 -6.79 -0.64
CA LEU A 92 31.60 -7.82 -1.18
C LEU A 92 32.17 -9.21 -0.92
N VAL A 93 31.33 -10.15 -0.52
CA VAL A 93 31.65 -11.58 -0.46
C VAL A 93 30.75 -12.32 -1.44
N PHE A 94 31.32 -13.12 -2.32
CA PHE A 94 30.60 -14.11 -3.11
C PHE A 94 31.13 -15.50 -2.78
N TYR A 95 30.23 -16.43 -2.47
CA TYR A 95 30.59 -17.83 -2.24
C TYR A 95 29.70 -18.76 -3.06
N ALA A 96 30.33 -19.70 -3.78
CA ALA A 96 29.66 -20.83 -4.42
C ALA A 96 30.27 -22.15 -3.93
N GLY A 97 29.44 -23.12 -3.54
CA GLY A 97 29.91 -24.41 -3.01
C GLY A 97 28.94 -25.06 -2.01
N HIS A 98 29.42 -26.00 -1.20
CA HIS A 98 28.64 -26.57 -0.09
C HIS A 98 28.58 -25.61 1.09
N GLY A 99 27.42 -25.55 1.74
CA GLY A 99 27.23 -24.81 2.98
C GLY A 99 26.69 -25.71 4.09
N VAL A 100 27.24 -25.57 5.30
CA VAL A 100 26.80 -26.32 6.48
C VAL A 100 26.54 -25.40 7.66
N GLN A 101 25.57 -25.76 8.50
CA GLN A 101 25.27 -25.05 9.72
C GLN A 101 25.75 -25.86 10.94
N PHE A 102 26.40 -25.17 11.89
CA PHE A 102 26.74 -25.74 13.18
C PHE A 102 26.51 -24.70 14.29
N LYS A 103 25.75 -25.07 15.33
CA LYS A 103 25.39 -24.19 16.47
C LYS A 103 24.88 -22.80 16.05
N GLY A 104 24.00 -22.75 15.05
CA GLY A 104 23.42 -21.47 14.58
C GLY A 104 24.32 -20.65 13.65
N GLN A 105 25.53 -21.10 13.34
CA GLN A 105 26.47 -20.38 12.47
C GLN A 105 26.68 -21.07 11.14
N ASN A 106 27.01 -20.27 10.12
CA ASN A 106 27.21 -20.72 8.74
C ASN A 106 28.68 -20.97 8.43
N TYR A 107 28.96 -22.16 7.92
CA TYR A 107 30.29 -22.62 7.57
C TYR A 107 30.35 -23.10 6.12
N PHE A 108 31.47 -22.84 5.48
CA PHE A 108 31.78 -23.20 4.11
C PHE A 108 32.98 -24.16 4.13
N PRO A 109 32.74 -25.48 4.02
CA PRO A 109 33.80 -26.48 4.12
C PRO A 109 34.91 -26.25 3.10
N ALA A 110 36.16 -26.45 3.54
CA ALA A 110 37.28 -26.54 2.62
C ALA A 110 37.14 -27.80 1.74
N THR A 111 37.74 -27.78 0.55
CA THR A 111 37.67 -28.92 -0.38
C THR A 111 38.42 -30.16 0.11
N ASP A 112 39.42 -29.97 0.99
CA ASP A 112 40.17 -31.01 1.66
C ASP A 112 39.62 -31.37 3.06
N ALA A 113 38.48 -30.80 3.46
CA ALA A 113 37.85 -31.08 4.75
C ALA A 113 37.45 -32.57 4.85
N ASP A 114 37.85 -33.18 5.97
CA ASP A 114 37.44 -34.50 6.41
C ASP A 114 36.57 -34.37 7.66
N ILE A 115 35.28 -34.10 7.43
CA ILE A 115 34.32 -33.86 8.49
C ILE A 115 33.71 -35.22 8.89
N SER A 116 34.10 -35.70 10.07
CA SER A 116 33.66 -36.98 10.63
C SER A 116 32.61 -36.80 11.73
N SER A 117 32.66 -35.66 12.43
CA SER A 117 31.77 -35.24 13.51
C SER A 117 31.36 -33.77 13.36
N GLU A 118 30.28 -33.34 14.02
CA GLU A 118 29.84 -31.93 13.93
C GLU A 118 30.88 -30.96 14.51
N GLU A 119 31.73 -31.43 15.43
CA GLU A 119 32.82 -30.65 16.04
C GLU A 119 33.97 -30.36 15.07
N ASP A 120 34.10 -31.14 14.00
CA ASP A 120 35.11 -30.94 12.95
C ASP A 120 34.75 -29.75 12.04
N VAL A 121 33.46 -29.39 11.95
CA VAL A 121 32.95 -28.33 11.07
C VAL A 121 33.68 -27.00 11.26
N PRO A 122 33.75 -26.40 12.46
CA PRO A 122 34.43 -25.13 12.66
C PRO A 122 35.95 -25.19 12.45
N LEU A 123 36.57 -26.36 12.62
CA LEU A 123 38.01 -26.53 12.46
C LEU A 123 38.44 -26.61 10.98
N GLN A 124 37.53 -27.08 10.12
CA GLN A 124 37.84 -27.42 8.72
C GLN A 124 37.07 -26.57 7.69
N SER A 125 36.38 -25.52 8.15
CA SER A 125 35.51 -24.70 7.30
C SER A 125 35.75 -23.20 7.50
N LEU A 126 35.46 -22.42 6.48
CA LEU A 126 35.41 -20.97 6.57
C LEU A 126 34.08 -20.55 7.21
N ASN A 127 34.12 -19.76 8.29
CA ASN A 127 32.95 -19.21 8.97
C ASN A 127 32.51 -17.88 8.33
N LEU A 128 31.23 -17.76 7.99
CA LEU A 128 30.64 -16.53 7.43
C LEU A 128 30.59 -15.39 8.46
N GLY A 129 30.31 -15.68 9.73
CA GLY A 129 30.31 -14.69 10.82
C GLY A 129 31.65 -13.97 10.90
N ASN A 130 32.77 -14.71 10.88
CA ASN A 130 34.10 -14.10 10.85
C ASN A 130 34.35 -13.21 9.61
N LEU A 131 33.71 -13.48 8.46
CA LEU A 131 33.80 -12.57 7.31
C LEU A 131 33.02 -11.28 7.56
N LEU A 132 31.82 -11.39 8.12
CA LEU A 132 31.00 -10.23 8.50
C LEU A 132 31.70 -9.38 9.56
N ASP A 133 32.26 -10.00 10.60
CA ASP A 133 33.03 -9.32 11.64
C ASP A 133 34.24 -8.58 11.04
N ASN A 134 34.96 -9.20 10.08
CA ASN A 134 36.06 -8.52 9.39
C ASN A 134 35.60 -7.29 8.60
N MET A 135 34.41 -7.33 7.99
CA MET A 135 33.85 -6.19 7.25
C MET A 135 33.42 -5.07 8.21
N GLU A 136 32.81 -5.43 9.33
CA GLU A 136 32.40 -4.50 10.39
C GLU A 136 33.61 -3.85 11.10
N GLU A 137 34.58 -4.64 11.53
CA GLU A 137 35.81 -4.16 12.17
C GLU A 137 36.63 -3.24 11.26
N ALA A 138 36.68 -3.57 9.97
CA ALA A 138 37.32 -2.72 8.96
C ALA A 138 36.48 -1.48 8.59
N LYS A 139 35.29 -1.34 9.18
CA LYS A 139 34.34 -0.24 9.01
C LYS A 139 33.94 -0.03 7.56
N ALA A 140 33.64 -1.11 6.84
CA ALA A 140 33.05 -1.02 5.50
C ALA A 140 31.79 -0.16 5.55
N GLY A 141 31.63 0.75 4.58
CA GLY A 141 30.42 1.57 4.45
C GLY A 141 29.25 0.78 3.89
N VAL A 142 29.54 -0.14 2.97
CA VAL A 142 28.58 -1.07 2.36
C VAL A 142 29.15 -2.48 2.42
N SER A 143 28.39 -3.40 3.00
CA SER A 143 28.72 -4.81 3.12
C SER A 143 27.74 -5.67 2.33
N LEU A 144 28.20 -6.35 1.28
CA LEU A 144 27.37 -7.21 0.44
C LEU A 144 27.83 -8.66 0.55
N VAL A 145 26.91 -9.60 0.72
CA VAL A 145 27.24 -11.04 0.77
C VAL A 145 26.28 -11.82 -0.12
N PHE A 146 26.80 -12.51 -1.14
CA PHE A 146 26.02 -13.31 -2.08
C PHE A 146 26.41 -14.78 -1.98
N LEU A 147 25.44 -15.65 -1.68
CA LEU A 147 25.67 -17.06 -1.35
C LEU A 147 24.96 -17.99 -2.33
N ASP A 148 25.72 -18.51 -3.30
CA ASP A 148 25.31 -19.58 -4.23
C ASP A 148 25.70 -20.95 -3.68
N ALA A 149 25.27 -21.23 -2.45
CA ALA A 149 25.63 -22.44 -1.72
C ALA A 149 24.52 -23.50 -1.77
N CYS A 150 24.89 -24.72 -2.16
CA CYS A 150 24.03 -25.89 -2.02
C CYS A 150 23.88 -26.23 -0.52
N ARG A 151 22.63 -26.32 -0.07
CA ARG A 151 22.22 -26.59 1.31
C ARG A 151 22.09 -28.09 1.61
N ASP A 152 22.34 -28.96 0.62
CA ASP A 152 22.48 -30.40 0.82
C ASP A 152 23.86 -30.67 1.40
N ASN A 153 23.92 -30.78 2.72
CA ASN A 153 25.14 -31.11 3.44
C ASN A 153 25.60 -32.53 3.08
N PRO A 154 26.70 -32.73 2.31
CA PRO A 154 27.17 -34.07 1.95
C PRO A 154 27.63 -34.88 3.17
N PHE A 155 27.89 -34.20 4.29
CA PHE A 155 28.28 -34.79 5.56
C PHE A 155 27.06 -35.13 6.46
N ALA A 156 25.83 -34.76 6.07
CA ALA A 156 24.62 -34.94 6.89
C ALA A 156 24.36 -36.39 7.31
N ARG A 157 24.73 -37.38 6.49
CA ARG A 157 24.56 -38.81 6.82
C ARG A 157 25.40 -39.27 8.00
N ARG A 158 26.44 -38.51 8.39
CA ARG A 158 27.32 -38.80 9.54
C ARG A 158 26.87 -38.10 10.83
N PHE A 159 25.88 -37.20 10.75
CA PHE A 159 25.39 -36.42 11.88
C PHE A 159 24.02 -36.90 12.33
N ARG A 160 23.80 -37.03 13.65
CA ARG A 160 22.50 -37.45 14.20
C ARG A 160 21.47 -36.30 14.25
N SER A 161 21.89 -35.06 14.02
CA SER A 161 21.10 -33.84 14.26
C SER A 161 21.31 -32.70 13.25
N ALA A 162 21.95 -32.95 12.10
CA ALA A 162 22.28 -31.87 11.17
C ALA A 162 21.03 -31.21 10.59
N SER A 163 20.82 -29.94 10.97
CA SER A 163 19.82 -29.07 10.36
C SER A 163 20.15 -28.87 8.88
N ARG A 164 19.16 -29.04 7.99
CA ARG A 164 19.37 -28.92 6.53
C ARG A 164 19.52 -27.45 6.14
N GLY A 165 20.69 -27.08 5.63
CA GLY A 165 21.00 -25.77 5.03
C GLY A 165 21.69 -24.75 5.94
N LEU A 166 21.82 -23.51 5.46
CA LEU A 166 22.43 -22.38 6.16
C LEU A 166 21.48 -21.76 7.21
N ALA A 167 22.01 -21.40 8.37
CA ALA A 167 21.38 -20.57 9.39
C ALA A 167 20.96 -19.21 8.83
N LYS A 168 19.87 -18.65 9.36
CA LYS A 168 19.57 -17.22 9.25
C LYS A 168 20.64 -16.45 10.03
N VAL A 169 21.19 -15.39 9.44
CA VAL A 169 22.15 -14.49 10.11
C VAL A 169 21.48 -13.13 10.30
N GLU A 170 21.53 -12.56 11.50
CA GLU A 170 21.09 -11.18 11.70
C GLU A 170 22.14 -10.23 11.12
N ALA A 171 21.77 -9.50 10.06
CA ALA A 171 22.68 -8.58 9.40
C ALA A 171 22.74 -7.24 10.14
N ALA A 172 23.95 -6.78 10.46
CA ALA A 172 24.17 -5.44 11.00
C ALA A 172 23.75 -4.35 9.99
N SER A 173 23.44 -3.16 10.48
CA SER A 173 23.02 -2.03 9.63
C SER A 173 24.12 -1.65 8.62
N GLY A 174 23.78 -1.59 7.33
CA GLY A 174 24.77 -1.42 6.25
C GLY A 174 25.24 -2.73 5.62
N THR A 175 24.68 -3.87 6.05
CA THR A 175 24.95 -5.20 5.49
C THR A 175 23.72 -5.76 4.78
N LEU A 176 23.92 -6.30 3.58
CA LEU A 176 22.93 -6.98 2.77
C LEU A 176 23.43 -8.37 2.38
N ILE A 177 22.68 -9.40 2.73
CA ILE A 177 23.00 -10.80 2.43
C ILE A 177 21.93 -11.34 1.48
N HIS A 178 22.35 -11.93 0.36
CA HIS A 178 21.45 -12.56 -0.62
C HIS A 178 21.81 -14.02 -0.80
N TYR A 179 20.87 -14.88 -0.46
CA TYR A 179 20.97 -16.33 -0.59
C TYR A 179 20.37 -16.77 -1.93
N ALA A 180 21.00 -17.73 -2.59
CA ALA A 180 20.49 -18.30 -3.85
C ALA A 180 19.17 -19.05 -3.70
N THR A 181 18.78 -19.44 -2.47
CA THR A 181 17.50 -20.09 -2.18
C THR A 181 17.05 -19.83 -0.74
N ARG A 182 15.75 -19.98 -0.46
CA ARG A 182 15.12 -19.83 0.86
C ARG A 182 15.72 -20.77 1.91
N PRO A 183 15.59 -20.43 3.22
CA PRO A 183 15.93 -21.34 4.30
C PRO A 183 15.31 -22.74 4.15
N GLY A 184 16.12 -23.79 4.26
CA GLY A 184 15.67 -25.19 4.18
C GLY A 184 15.50 -25.78 2.76
N SER A 185 15.66 -24.99 1.69
CA SER A 185 15.59 -25.44 0.29
C SER A 185 16.97 -25.60 -0.35
N VAL A 186 17.09 -26.23 -1.52
CA VAL A 186 18.37 -26.46 -2.21
C VAL A 186 18.47 -25.58 -3.45
N ALA A 187 19.65 -25.02 -3.72
CA ALA A 187 19.92 -24.26 -4.94
C ALA A 187 20.13 -25.24 -6.10
N SER A 188 19.61 -24.91 -7.29
CA SER A 188 19.80 -25.73 -8.48
C SER A 188 21.12 -25.36 -9.15
N ASP A 189 21.93 -26.39 -9.42
CA ASP A 189 23.17 -26.25 -10.20
C ASP A 189 22.91 -25.67 -11.61
N GLY A 190 21.68 -25.72 -12.13
CA GLY A 190 21.34 -25.24 -13.47
C GLY A 190 21.81 -26.18 -14.59
N GLU A 191 21.36 -25.92 -15.82
CA GLU A 191 21.72 -26.71 -17.02
C GLU A 191 22.82 -26.06 -17.87
N GLY A 192 23.29 -24.87 -17.47
CA GLY A 192 24.26 -24.06 -18.20
C GLY A 192 25.70 -24.15 -17.65
N LYS A 193 26.57 -23.27 -18.14
CA LYS A 193 27.98 -23.16 -17.70
C LYS A 193 28.13 -22.67 -16.25
N ASN A 194 27.12 -21.98 -15.75
CA ASN A 194 27.03 -21.36 -14.43
C ASN A 194 25.73 -21.80 -13.74
N GLY A 195 25.68 -21.70 -12.41
CA GLY A 195 24.48 -21.86 -11.61
C GLY A 195 23.37 -20.88 -12.01
N THR A 196 22.11 -21.29 -11.87
CA THR A 196 20.94 -20.47 -12.27
C THR A 196 20.92 -19.12 -11.54
N TYR A 197 21.33 -19.10 -10.28
CA TYR A 197 21.46 -17.89 -9.47
C TYR A 197 22.59 -16.99 -9.99
N THR A 198 23.78 -17.55 -10.16
CA THR A 198 24.94 -16.81 -10.68
C THR A 198 24.67 -16.21 -12.06
N GLU A 199 24.01 -16.94 -12.96
CA GLU A 199 23.65 -16.42 -14.29
C GLU A 199 22.71 -15.21 -14.21
N ALA A 200 21.69 -15.28 -13.35
CA ALA A 200 20.79 -14.15 -13.12
C ALA A 200 21.51 -12.94 -12.51
N LEU A 201 22.42 -13.17 -11.56
CA LEU A 201 23.22 -12.13 -10.91
C LEU A 201 24.11 -11.39 -11.93
N LEU A 202 24.78 -12.13 -12.81
CA LEU A 202 25.65 -11.58 -13.86
C LEU A 202 24.89 -10.69 -14.87
N GLY A 203 23.64 -11.06 -15.20
CA GLY A 203 22.79 -10.27 -16.08
C GLY A 203 22.46 -8.90 -15.48
N GLN A 204 22.05 -8.89 -14.22
CA GLN A 204 21.56 -7.69 -13.54
C GLN A 204 22.68 -6.74 -13.08
N MET A 205 23.88 -7.26 -12.74
CA MET A 205 25.04 -6.43 -12.36
C MET A 205 25.53 -5.46 -13.46
N SER A 206 25.09 -5.65 -14.71
CA SER A 206 25.50 -4.82 -15.85
C SER A 206 24.67 -3.56 -16.02
N GLU A 207 23.51 -3.50 -15.37
CA GLU A 207 22.51 -2.46 -15.59
C GLU A 207 22.92 -1.15 -14.89
N PRO A 208 23.14 -0.05 -15.65
CA PRO A 208 23.52 1.22 -15.06
C PRO A 208 22.36 1.86 -14.29
N GLY A 209 22.66 2.46 -13.14
CA GLY A 209 21.70 3.25 -12.36
C GLY A 209 20.64 2.47 -11.59
N VAL A 210 20.81 1.14 -11.42
CA VAL A 210 19.88 0.30 -10.65
C VAL A 210 20.41 0.11 -9.21
N PRO A 211 19.65 0.50 -8.17
CA PRO A 211 20.02 0.22 -6.78
C PRO A 211 20.11 -1.29 -6.54
N VAL A 212 21.05 -1.73 -5.70
CA VAL A 212 21.32 -3.16 -5.49
C VAL A 212 20.11 -3.93 -4.95
N GLU A 213 19.25 -3.34 -4.14
CA GLU A 213 18.02 -3.96 -3.65
C GLU A 213 17.04 -4.28 -4.79
N LEU A 214 16.87 -3.32 -5.72
CA LEU A 214 16.06 -3.53 -6.91
C LEU A 214 16.71 -4.55 -7.86
N MET A 215 18.04 -4.49 -8.00
CA MET A 215 18.81 -5.47 -8.78
C MET A 215 18.59 -6.90 -8.23
N LEU A 216 18.72 -7.11 -6.93
CA LEU A 216 18.55 -8.42 -6.30
C LEU A 216 17.08 -8.91 -6.38
N LYS A 217 16.10 -8.00 -6.30
CA LYS A 217 14.70 -8.33 -6.60
C LYS A 217 14.52 -8.86 -8.03
N ARG A 218 15.19 -8.23 -9.02
CA ARG A 218 15.18 -8.73 -10.42
C ARG A 218 15.87 -10.08 -10.56
N VAL A 219 16.97 -10.30 -9.83
CA VAL A 219 17.65 -11.61 -9.76
C VAL A 219 16.70 -12.67 -9.21
N ALA A 220 16.02 -12.42 -8.09
CA ALA A 220 15.07 -13.34 -7.48
C ALA A 220 13.95 -13.73 -8.46
N ASN A 221 13.33 -12.74 -9.11
CA ASN A 221 12.29 -12.97 -10.12
C ASN A 221 12.80 -13.84 -11.28
N THR A 222 14.02 -13.58 -11.76
CA THR A 222 14.65 -14.33 -12.85
C THR A 222 14.88 -15.80 -12.47
N VAL A 223 15.39 -16.04 -11.26
CA VAL A 223 15.67 -17.40 -10.75
C VAL A 223 14.36 -18.18 -10.52
N VAL A 224 13.35 -17.56 -9.90
CA VAL A 224 12.04 -18.18 -9.71
C VAL A 224 11.41 -18.56 -11.04
N ALA A 225 11.46 -17.68 -12.03
CA ALA A 225 10.95 -17.95 -13.37
C ALA A 225 11.69 -19.10 -14.07
N LYS A 226 13.03 -19.06 -14.10
CA LYS A 226 13.86 -20.09 -14.76
C LYS A 226 13.72 -21.46 -14.10
N THR A 227 13.60 -21.51 -12.78
CA THR A 227 13.48 -22.77 -12.03
C THR A 227 12.04 -23.24 -11.84
N LYS A 228 11.04 -22.51 -12.38
CA LYS A 228 9.60 -22.79 -12.21
C LYS A 228 9.22 -22.88 -10.72
N GLY A 229 9.78 -21.98 -9.90
CA GLY A 229 9.54 -21.90 -8.47
C GLY A 229 10.28 -22.93 -7.61
N LYS A 230 11.17 -23.75 -8.18
CA LYS A 230 11.96 -24.73 -7.40
C LYS A 230 13.06 -24.07 -6.56
N GLN A 231 13.56 -22.92 -7.01
CA GLN A 231 14.58 -22.14 -6.32
C GLN A 231 14.08 -20.70 -6.16
N GLU A 232 14.17 -20.20 -4.94
CA GLU A 232 13.69 -18.85 -4.62
C GLU A 232 14.73 -18.11 -3.78
N PRO A 233 15.49 -17.18 -4.40
CA PRO A 233 16.47 -16.38 -3.68
C PRO A 233 15.84 -15.57 -2.54
N TRP A 234 16.61 -15.36 -1.48
CA TRP A 234 16.17 -14.70 -0.25
C TRP A 234 17.15 -13.60 0.16
N VAL A 235 16.64 -12.43 0.58
CA VAL A 235 17.44 -11.30 1.06
C VAL A 235 17.31 -11.19 2.57
N GLU A 236 18.42 -10.86 3.25
CA GLU A 236 18.46 -10.52 4.66
C GLU A 236 19.27 -9.23 4.86
N GLY A 237 18.82 -8.36 5.77
CA GLY A 237 19.49 -7.09 6.07
C GLY A 237 19.03 -5.91 5.22
N SER A 238 19.73 -4.78 5.38
CA SER A 238 19.44 -3.51 4.70
C SER A 238 20.68 -2.62 4.64
N LEU A 239 20.79 -1.80 3.59
CA LEU A 239 21.87 -0.83 3.41
C LEU A 239 21.50 0.55 3.98
N ARG A 240 22.53 1.33 4.30
CA ARG A 240 22.40 2.75 4.63
C ARG A 240 22.60 3.56 3.34
N GLY A 241 21.50 3.90 2.67
CA GLY A 241 21.51 4.56 1.36
C GLY A 241 21.65 3.58 0.19
N ASP A 242 21.69 4.12 -1.03
CA ASP A 242 21.69 3.32 -2.24
C ASP A 242 23.10 2.95 -2.70
N PHE A 243 23.32 1.67 -3.03
CA PHE A 243 24.54 1.21 -3.70
C PHE A 243 24.24 0.83 -5.16
N TYR A 244 25.14 1.24 -6.06
CA TYR A 244 25.06 0.95 -7.49
C TYR A 244 26.35 0.27 -7.97
N PHE A 245 26.21 -0.90 -8.58
CA PHE A 245 27.33 -1.56 -9.24
C PHE A 245 27.90 -0.70 -10.37
N ARG A 246 27.03 -0.04 -11.13
CA ARG A 246 27.40 0.90 -12.18
C ARG A 246 26.63 2.20 -12.01
N SER A 247 27.32 3.23 -11.54
CA SER A 247 26.80 4.59 -11.55
C SER A 247 26.73 5.11 -13.00
N VAL A 248 25.69 5.85 -13.34
CA VAL A 248 25.68 6.67 -14.55
C VAL A 248 26.60 7.87 -14.30
N ALA A 249 27.61 8.07 -15.14
CA ALA A 249 28.64 9.09 -14.93
C ALA A 249 27.99 10.47 -14.72
N GLY A 250 28.17 11.01 -13.51
CA GLY A 250 27.56 12.24 -13.02
C GLY A 250 27.16 12.20 -11.55
N ALA A 251 26.91 11.01 -10.98
CA ALA A 251 26.60 10.86 -9.56
C ALA A 251 27.82 10.34 -8.78
N THR A 252 28.67 11.27 -8.31
CA THR A 252 29.58 11.00 -7.17
C THR A 252 29.10 11.84 -5.99
N SER A 253 29.13 11.23 -4.81
CA SER A 253 28.61 11.77 -3.56
C SER A 253 29.34 13.04 -3.07
N GLY A 254 28.55 14.02 -2.61
CA GLY A 254 28.92 14.92 -1.52
C GLY A 254 29.61 16.25 -1.89
N ALA A 255 28.83 17.22 -2.40
CA ALA A 255 28.83 18.67 -2.11
C ALA A 255 28.23 19.46 -3.30
N GLU A 256 27.24 20.32 -3.05
CA GLU A 256 26.76 21.37 -3.98
C GLU A 256 27.93 22.35 -4.35
N PRO A 257 27.93 23.16 -5.45
CA PRO A 257 26.88 23.50 -6.42
C PRO A 257 27.34 23.73 -7.91
N GLN A 258 26.40 24.21 -8.75
CA GLN A 258 26.53 25.02 -9.99
C GLN A 258 26.60 24.38 -11.40
N LEU A 259 25.81 24.99 -12.29
CA LEU A 259 25.32 24.55 -13.61
C LEU A 259 26.33 24.52 -14.77
N ALA A 260 25.96 23.66 -15.75
CA ALA A 260 26.15 23.69 -17.22
C ALA A 260 27.32 22.85 -17.79
N VAL A 261 27.19 21.95 -18.79
CA VAL A 261 26.25 21.76 -19.94
C VAL A 261 26.16 20.25 -20.32
N PRO A 262 25.35 19.79 -21.31
CA PRO A 262 24.10 19.06 -21.15
C PRO A 262 24.19 17.55 -21.42
N VAL A 263 23.61 16.74 -20.53
CA VAL A 263 22.98 15.48 -20.92
C VAL A 263 21.63 15.86 -21.55
N ASP A 264 21.16 15.12 -22.56
CA ASP A 264 19.84 15.35 -23.17
C ASP A 264 18.72 15.13 -22.13
N LEU A 265 18.46 16.18 -21.37
CA LEU A 265 17.46 16.27 -20.31
C LEU A 265 16.06 16.50 -20.90
N THR A 266 15.91 16.59 -22.22
CA THR A 266 14.63 16.95 -22.85
C THR A 266 13.54 15.94 -22.54
N ALA A 267 13.81 14.63 -22.53
CA ALA A 267 12.80 13.62 -22.20
C ALA A 267 12.38 13.63 -20.72
N VAL A 268 13.32 13.90 -19.81
CA VAL A 268 13.06 13.97 -18.36
C VAL A 268 12.36 15.29 -18.01
N GLU A 269 12.79 16.39 -18.62
CA GLU A 269 12.16 17.70 -18.53
C GLU A 269 10.73 17.67 -19.11
N ILE A 270 10.53 17.06 -20.29
CA ILE A 270 9.21 16.86 -20.90
C ILE A 270 8.35 16.00 -19.97
N SER A 271 8.87 14.91 -19.39
CA SER A 271 8.09 14.08 -18.47
C SER A 271 7.68 14.81 -17.18
N PHE A 272 8.56 15.68 -16.68
CA PHE A 272 8.26 16.51 -15.51
C PHE A 272 7.24 17.59 -15.89
N TRP A 273 7.42 18.26 -17.03
CA TRP A 273 6.47 19.23 -17.55
C TRP A 273 5.10 18.60 -17.82
N GLU A 274 5.05 17.43 -18.45
CA GLU A 274 3.82 16.65 -18.68
C GLU A 274 3.12 16.30 -17.36
N SER A 275 3.88 16.03 -16.29
CA SER A 275 3.32 15.73 -14.98
C SER A 275 2.71 16.95 -14.28
N ILE A 276 3.15 18.17 -14.62
CA ILE A 276 2.68 19.42 -13.97
C ILE A 276 1.89 20.36 -14.88
N LYS A 277 1.88 20.17 -16.21
CA LYS A 277 1.31 21.14 -17.17
C LYS A 277 -0.18 21.41 -16.97
N ASN A 278 -0.89 20.45 -16.37
CA ASN A 278 -2.31 20.55 -16.03
C ASN A 278 -2.54 20.80 -14.53
N SER A 279 -1.48 21.03 -13.75
CA SER A 279 -1.60 21.43 -12.35
C SER A 279 -2.24 22.81 -12.25
N ALA A 280 -3.05 23.00 -11.20
CA ALA A 280 -3.63 24.30 -10.85
C ALA A 280 -2.77 25.05 -9.82
N ASP A 281 -1.70 24.43 -9.33
CA ASP A 281 -0.86 24.97 -8.27
C ASP A 281 0.33 25.74 -8.84
N ALA A 282 0.42 27.03 -8.48
CA ALA A 282 1.55 27.88 -8.86
C ALA A 282 2.89 27.32 -8.33
N GLU A 283 2.89 26.56 -7.23
CA GLU A 283 4.10 25.98 -6.64
C GLU A 283 4.66 24.83 -7.47
N ASP A 284 3.85 24.07 -8.20
CA ASP A 284 4.34 23.03 -9.11
C ASP A 284 5.09 23.64 -10.30
N PHE A 285 4.58 24.76 -10.82
CA PHE A 285 5.26 25.53 -11.85
C PHE A 285 6.50 26.24 -11.31
N GLN A 286 6.48 26.71 -10.05
CA GLN A 286 7.67 27.25 -9.40
C GLN A 286 8.74 26.17 -9.21
N ALA A 287 8.36 24.95 -8.82
CA ALA A 287 9.27 23.81 -8.71
C ALA A 287 9.88 23.42 -10.06
N TYR A 288 9.13 23.57 -11.16
CA TYR A 288 9.70 23.43 -12.51
C TYR A 288 10.70 24.55 -12.83
N LEU A 289 10.42 25.81 -12.48
CA LEU A 289 11.37 26.92 -12.69
C LEU A 289 12.65 26.78 -11.86
N ASP A 290 12.53 26.29 -10.62
CA ASP A 290 13.66 26.08 -9.72
C ASP A 290 14.54 24.90 -10.20
N LYS A 291 13.90 23.85 -10.72
CA LYS A 291 14.56 22.62 -11.18
C LYS A 291 15.11 22.74 -12.60
N TYR A 292 14.46 23.52 -13.46
CA TYR A 292 14.85 23.74 -14.87
C TYR A 292 14.88 25.24 -15.23
N PRO A 293 15.77 26.04 -14.63
CA PRO A 293 15.79 27.50 -14.81
C PRO A 293 16.13 27.98 -16.23
N GLY A 294 16.66 27.10 -17.08
CA GLY A 294 16.87 27.32 -18.53
C GLY A 294 16.06 26.38 -19.42
N GLY A 295 15.02 25.75 -18.86
CA GLY A 295 14.17 24.77 -19.52
C GLY A 295 13.27 25.34 -20.61
N GLN A 296 12.81 24.49 -21.52
CA GLN A 296 12.01 24.81 -22.69
C GLN A 296 10.63 25.38 -22.34
N PHE A 297 10.11 25.08 -21.15
CA PHE A 297 8.79 25.51 -20.68
C PHE A 297 8.85 26.61 -19.61
N VAL A 298 10.02 27.22 -19.35
CA VAL A 298 10.21 28.30 -18.36
C VAL A 298 9.23 29.45 -18.58
N ALA A 299 9.08 29.92 -19.82
CA ALA A 299 8.15 31.01 -20.15
C ALA A 299 6.65 30.66 -19.98
N LEU A 300 6.31 29.37 -19.88
CA LEU A 300 4.95 28.89 -19.59
C LEU A 300 4.76 28.71 -18.08
N ALA A 301 5.75 28.13 -17.39
CA ALA A 301 5.75 27.98 -15.94
C ALA A 301 5.71 29.34 -15.22
N GLU A 302 6.53 30.32 -15.62
CA GLU A 302 6.49 31.69 -15.06
C GLU A 302 5.11 32.35 -15.20
N ARG A 303 4.40 32.05 -16.29
CA ARG A 303 3.04 32.56 -16.53
C ARG A 303 2.01 31.94 -15.60
N GLN A 304 2.18 30.67 -15.23
CA GLN A 304 1.30 30.00 -14.27
C GLN A 304 1.62 30.41 -12.83
N VAL A 305 2.90 30.64 -12.49
CA VAL A 305 3.29 31.20 -11.18
C VAL A 305 2.75 32.61 -10.96
N LYS A 306 2.74 33.46 -12.00
CA LYS A 306 2.21 34.84 -11.91
C LYS A 306 0.69 34.91 -11.74
N LYS A 307 -0.05 33.81 -11.93
CA LYS A 307 -1.47 33.70 -11.54
C LYS A 307 -1.58 33.41 -10.03
N LYS A 308 -1.14 34.33 -9.18
CA LYS A 308 -1.49 34.33 -7.75
C LYS A 308 -2.70 35.23 -7.51
N PRO A 309 -3.66 34.85 -6.67
CA PRO A 309 -4.17 35.75 -5.65
C PRO A 309 -3.31 35.60 -4.38
N ALA A 310 -2.86 36.74 -3.86
CA ALA A 310 -1.99 36.83 -2.70
C ALA A 310 -2.70 36.42 -1.39
N LYS A 311 -1.96 35.79 -0.47
CA LYS A 311 -2.34 35.61 0.93
C LYS A 311 -2.44 36.98 1.63
N THR A 312 -3.53 37.21 2.36
CA THR A 312 -3.57 38.15 3.49
C THR A 312 -3.92 37.37 4.73
N ASP A 313 -3.08 37.55 5.76
CA ASP A 313 -3.26 37.05 7.11
C ASP A 313 -4.51 37.66 7.73
N ASP A 314 -5.49 36.82 8.10
CA ASP A 314 -6.22 36.82 9.37
C ASP A 314 -7.48 35.92 9.31
N ALA A 315 -7.70 35.21 10.44
CA ALA A 315 -8.92 34.51 10.87
C ALA A 315 -9.16 33.01 10.50
N ALA A 316 -9.16 32.21 11.58
CA ALA A 316 -9.82 30.91 11.81
C ALA A 316 -9.29 29.67 11.04
N SER A 317 -8.45 28.89 11.74
CA SER A 317 -7.88 27.62 11.30
C SER A 317 -8.91 26.49 11.13
N ILE A 318 -9.14 26.06 9.89
CA ILE A 318 -9.59 24.70 9.59
C ILE A 318 -8.37 23.95 9.03
N SER A 319 -7.92 22.94 9.78
CA SER A 319 -6.78 22.08 9.44
C SER A 319 -7.15 21.15 8.29
N TYR A 320 -6.42 21.22 7.17
CA TYR A 320 -6.47 20.17 6.15
C TYR A 320 -5.70 18.96 6.65
N ALA A 321 -6.31 17.77 6.56
CA ALA A 321 -5.74 16.54 7.10
C ALA A 321 -4.59 16.03 6.20
N THR A 322 -3.39 15.93 6.76
CA THR A 322 -2.18 15.40 6.12
C THR A 322 -2.16 13.86 6.19
N PRO A 323 -1.36 13.16 5.35
CA PRO A 323 -1.24 11.71 5.45
C PRO A 323 -0.94 11.24 6.88
N ARG A 324 -1.71 10.25 7.34
CA ARG A 324 -1.68 9.68 8.71
C ARG A 324 -2.26 10.56 9.82
N ASP A 325 -2.88 11.69 9.48
CA ASP A 325 -3.66 12.45 10.45
C ASP A 325 -4.82 11.61 10.99
N ILE A 326 -5.09 11.77 12.29
CA ILE A 326 -6.21 11.13 12.98
C ILE A 326 -7.25 12.19 13.30
N PHE A 327 -8.51 11.93 12.95
CA PHE A 327 -9.63 12.83 13.25
C PHE A 327 -10.92 12.07 13.58
N LYS A 328 -11.91 12.79 14.12
CA LYS A 328 -13.29 12.34 14.32
C LYS A 328 -14.25 13.38 13.75
N ASP A 329 -15.32 12.94 13.08
CA ASP A 329 -16.37 13.84 12.58
C ASP A 329 -17.40 14.24 13.66
N CYS A 330 -17.47 13.49 14.76
CA CYS A 330 -18.35 13.74 15.90
C CYS A 330 -17.86 12.98 17.14
N ALA A 331 -18.41 13.29 18.32
CA ALA A 331 -18.02 12.66 19.59
C ALA A 331 -18.14 11.12 19.57
N ASP A 332 -19.25 10.62 19.02
CA ASP A 332 -19.54 9.17 18.93
C ASP A 332 -19.11 8.56 17.59
N CYS A 333 -18.40 9.32 16.75
CA CYS A 333 -17.94 8.83 15.45
C CYS A 333 -16.63 8.05 15.61
N PRO A 334 -16.35 7.09 14.71
CA PRO A 334 -15.06 6.40 14.70
C PRO A 334 -13.88 7.36 14.50
N GLU A 335 -12.73 7.01 15.10
CA GLU A 335 -11.45 7.63 14.74
C GLU A 335 -11.08 7.21 13.33
N MET A 336 -10.75 8.18 12.50
CA MET A 336 -10.39 7.99 11.10
C MET A 336 -8.93 8.39 10.90
N VAL A 337 -8.17 7.54 10.21
CA VAL A 337 -6.78 7.76 9.82
C VAL A 337 -6.74 8.12 8.34
N VAL A 338 -6.10 9.23 7.97
CA VAL A 338 -5.89 9.59 6.56
C VAL A 338 -4.89 8.65 5.91
N ILE A 339 -5.37 7.90 4.93
CA ILE A 339 -4.59 6.98 4.12
C ILE A 339 -4.09 7.75 2.88
N PRO A 340 -2.76 7.79 2.63
CA PRO A 340 -2.23 8.48 1.46
C PRO A 340 -2.66 7.80 0.17
N ALA A 341 -2.70 8.55 -0.93
CA ALA A 341 -2.75 7.93 -2.25
C ALA A 341 -1.46 7.14 -2.51
N GLY A 342 -1.53 6.05 -3.26
CA GLY A 342 -0.36 5.25 -3.59
C GLY A 342 -0.66 4.11 -4.53
N SER A 343 0.31 3.24 -4.77
CA SER A 343 0.09 2.00 -5.51
C SER A 343 0.81 0.85 -4.84
N PHE A 344 0.25 -0.35 -4.96
CA PHE A 344 0.82 -1.56 -4.39
C PHE A 344 0.49 -2.79 -5.24
N GLU A 345 1.20 -3.89 -4.97
CA GLU A 345 0.90 -5.20 -5.55
C GLU A 345 -0.12 -5.91 -4.64
N MET A 346 -1.34 -6.07 -5.15
CA MET A 346 -2.46 -6.72 -4.45
C MET A 346 -2.47 -8.22 -4.74
N GLY A 347 -2.73 -9.02 -3.70
CA GLY A 347 -2.84 -10.48 -3.78
C GLY A 347 -1.59 -11.23 -3.29
N SER A 348 -1.52 -12.52 -3.64
CA SER A 348 -0.48 -13.43 -3.14
C SER A 348 0.00 -14.44 -4.19
N TYR A 349 1.31 -14.50 -4.44
CA TYR A 349 1.91 -15.48 -5.35
C TYR A 349 1.80 -16.92 -4.82
N SER A 350 1.86 -17.10 -3.50
CA SER A 350 1.79 -18.40 -2.82
C SER A 350 0.44 -18.69 -2.17
N GLY A 351 -0.52 -17.77 -2.26
CA GLY A 351 -1.86 -17.90 -1.70
C GLY A 351 -2.78 -18.80 -2.52
N ASN A 352 -4.06 -18.77 -2.18
CA ASN A 352 -5.10 -19.50 -2.90
C ASN A 352 -5.35 -18.92 -4.30
N SER A 353 -6.15 -19.60 -5.12
CA SER A 353 -6.44 -19.15 -6.50
C SER A 353 -7.21 -17.83 -6.56
N ASP A 354 -8.03 -17.57 -5.55
CA ASP A 354 -8.81 -16.35 -5.34
C ASP A 354 -7.96 -15.16 -4.89
N GLU A 355 -6.72 -15.41 -4.49
CA GLU A 355 -5.73 -14.37 -4.15
C GLU A 355 -4.80 -14.05 -5.34
N LYS A 356 -5.08 -14.61 -6.52
CA LYS A 356 -4.22 -14.55 -7.73
C LYS A 356 -4.99 -14.02 -8.94
N PRO A 357 -4.31 -13.43 -9.94
CA PRO A 357 -2.89 -13.09 -9.94
C PRO A 357 -2.56 -11.90 -9.04
N VAL A 358 -1.29 -11.79 -8.64
CA VAL A 358 -0.80 -10.53 -8.08
C VAL A 358 -0.82 -9.48 -9.18
N HIS A 359 -1.39 -8.32 -8.88
CA HIS A 359 -1.57 -7.23 -9.84
C HIS A 359 -1.40 -5.87 -9.15
N ARG A 360 -0.97 -4.89 -9.93
CA ARG A 360 -0.76 -3.52 -9.44
C ARG A 360 -2.10 -2.78 -9.32
N VAL A 361 -2.33 -2.17 -8.16
CA VAL A 361 -3.51 -1.34 -7.88
C VAL A 361 -3.08 0.04 -7.40
N ALA A 362 -3.68 1.09 -7.94
CA ALA A 362 -3.50 2.47 -7.50
C ALA A 362 -4.67 2.91 -6.62
N VAL A 363 -4.42 3.26 -5.37
CA VAL A 363 -5.44 3.67 -4.40
C VAL A 363 -5.37 5.19 -4.22
N LYS A 364 -6.53 5.85 -4.32
CA LYS A 364 -6.65 7.30 -4.04
C LYS A 364 -6.57 7.55 -2.53
N SER A 365 -6.28 8.79 -2.13
CA SER A 365 -6.32 9.13 -0.70
C SER A 365 -7.76 9.10 -0.19
N PHE A 366 -7.94 8.55 1.01
CA PHE A 366 -9.20 8.45 1.73
C PHE A 366 -8.89 8.36 3.23
N ALA A 367 -9.89 8.33 4.10
CA ALA A 367 -9.66 8.00 5.50
C ALA A 367 -10.23 6.62 5.83
N LEU A 368 -9.53 5.84 6.64
CA LEU A 368 -9.97 4.52 7.10
C LEU A 368 -10.10 4.51 8.62
N GLY A 369 -11.12 3.82 9.13
CA GLY A 369 -11.33 3.62 10.55
C GLY A 369 -10.08 3.02 11.19
N LYS A 370 -9.61 3.68 12.25
CA LYS A 370 -8.45 3.26 13.04
C LYS A 370 -8.60 1.82 13.55
N THR A 371 -9.84 1.45 13.86
CA THR A 371 -10.30 0.13 14.31
C THR A 371 -11.58 -0.25 13.57
N GLU A 372 -12.10 -1.44 13.83
CA GLU A 372 -13.48 -1.82 13.53
C GLU A 372 -14.49 -0.92 14.25
N VAL A 373 -15.72 -0.88 13.73
CA VAL A 373 -16.85 -0.19 14.38
C VAL A 373 -17.13 -0.87 15.72
N THR A 374 -17.17 -0.09 16.79
CA THR A 374 -17.39 -0.63 18.13
C THR A 374 -18.88 -0.82 18.44
N GLN A 375 -19.20 -1.63 19.45
CA GLN A 375 -20.56 -1.84 19.92
C GLN A 375 -21.23 -0.54 20.40
N GLY A 376 -20.46 0.36 21.03
CA GLY A 376 -20.94 1.68 21.45
C GLY A 376 -21.27 2.57 20.27
N GLN A 377 -20.39 2.63 19.26
CA GLN A 377 -20.62 3.37 18.01
C GLN A 377 -21.84 2.83 17.29
N TRP A 378 -21.96 1.50 17.17
CA TRP A 378 -23.12 0.82 16.61
C TRP A 378 -24.41 1.23 17.33
N ARG A 379 -24.45 1.09 18.65
CA ARG A 379 -25.62 1.45 19.47
C ARG A 379 -26.01 2.92 19.30
N SER A 380 -25.04 3.83 19.20
CA SER A 380 -25.29 5.26 19.02
C SER A 380 -26.01 5.61 17.70
N VAL A 381 -25.83 4.78 16.66
CA VAL A 381 -26.41 5.00 15.32
C VAL A 381 -27.66 4.14 15.10
N MET A 382 -27.66 2.91 15.61
CA MET A 382 -28.69 1.91 15.34
C MET A 382 -29.72 1.79 16.45
N GLY A 383 -29.40 2.21 17.68
CA GLY A 383 -30.25 2.13 18.86
C GLY A 383 -30.34 0.75 19.52
N SER A 384 -29.76 -0.27 18.90
CA SER A 384 -29.68 -1.65 19.42
C SER A 384 -28.24 -2.14 19.37
N ASN A 385 -27.94 -3.28 20.02
CA ASN A 385 -26.65 -3.94 19.94
C ASN A 385 -26.86 -5.42 19.55
N PRO A 386 -26.45 -5.85 18.34
CA PRO A 386 -26.64 -7.21 17.87
C PRO A 386 -25.60 -8.19 18.44
N SER A 387 -24.51 -7.67 19.02
CA SER A 387 -23.34 -8.48 19.31
C SER A 387 -23.60 -9.54 20.37
N ARG A 388 -23.04 -10.73 20.13
CA ARG A 388 -23.05 -11.86 21.07
C ARG A 388 -22.22 -11.54 22.31
N SER A 389 -21.09 -10.88 22.10
CA SER A 389 -20.07 -10.66 23.11
C SER A 389 -20.48 -9.51 24.03
N SER A 390 -20.94 -9.82 25.24
CA SER A 390 -21.30 -8.84 26.27
C SER A 390 -20.18 -8.56 27.29
N GLY A 391 -19.04 -9.25 27.17
CA GLY A 391 -18.01 -9.31 28.22
C GLY A 391 -16.91 -8.25 28.19
N CYS A 392 -16.92 -7.33 27.21
CA CYS A 392 -15.87 -6.32 27.01
C CYS A 392 -16.38 -4.89 26.79
N GLY A 393 -17.70 -4.66 26.83
CA GLY A 393 -18.28 -3.31 26.82
C GLY A 393 -18.32 -2.61 25.46
N ASP A 394 -18.50 -1.29 25.49
CA ASP A 394 -18.80 -0.46 24.31
C ASP A 394 -17.62 -0.33 23.32
N ASP A 395 -16.41 -0.64 23.76
CA ASP A 395 -15.17 -0.59 22.97
C ASP A 395 -14.79 -1.94 22.34
N CYS A 396 -15.63 -2.96 22.47
CA CYS A 396 -15.49 -4.16 21.67
C CYS A 396 -15.98 -3.94 20.24
N PRO A 397 -15.44 -4.64 19.23
CA PRO A 397 -15.97 -4.56 17.88
C PRO A 397 -17.41 -5.06 17.88
N VAL A 398 -18.24 -4.46 17.03
CA VAL A 398 -19.57 -4.99 16.76
C VAL A 398 -19.43 -6.31 15.99
N ASP A 399 -20.04 -7.36 16.53
CA ASP A 399 -20.20 -8.67 15.90
C ASP A 399 -21.68 -9.00 15.62
N GLN A 400 -21.95 -10.15 14.98
CA GLN A 400 -23.29 -10.57 14.53
C GLN A 400 -23.93 -9.62 13.51
N VAL A 401 -23.13 -9.04 12.63
CA VAL A 401 -23.59 -8.12 11.59
C VAL A 401 -23.34 -8.69 10.19
N GLY A 402 -24.38 -8.61 9.35
CA GLY A 402 -24.26 -8.89 7.92
C GLY A 402 -23.80 -7.65 7.16
N TRP A 403 -23.44 -7.83 5.89
CA TRP A 403 -23.07 -6.74 4.99
C TRP A 403 -24.22 -5.72 4.85
N ASP A 404 -25.46 -6.19 4.68
CA ASP A 404 -26.64 -5.32 4.55
C ASP A 404 -26.92 -4.50 5.83
N ASP A 405 -26.60 -5.06 7.00
CA ASP A 405 -26.70 -4.34 8.27
C ASP A 405 -25.64 -3.24 8.35
N ALA A 406 -24.40 -3.53 7.93
CA ALA A 406 -23.32 -2.54 7.85
C ALA A 406 -23.69 -1.39 6.89
N LYS A 407 -24.29 -1.68 5.74
CA LYS A 407 -24.81 -0.63 4.83
C LYS A 407 -25.90 0.21 5.49
N THR A 408 -26.79 -0.40 6.26
CA THR A 408 -27.83 0.32 7.01
C THR A 408 -27.23 1.25 8.06
N PHE A 409 -26.24 0.77 8.82
CA PHE A 409 -25.48 1.59 9.77
C PHE A 409 -24.81 2.78 9.07
N ILE A 410 -24.12 2.53 7.94
CA ILE A 410 -23.45 3.57 7.15
C ILE A 410 -24.44 4.62 6.65
N GLN A 411 -25.60 4.22 6.12
CA GLN A 411 -26.62 5.17 5.65
C GLN A 411 -27.11 6.10 6.77
N ARG A 412 -27.33 5.55 7.97
CA ARG A 412 -27.73 6.34 9.14
C ARG A 412 -26.60 7.24 9.63
N LEU A 413 -25.36 6.75 9.64
CA LEU A 413 -24.20 7.55 10.02
C LEU A 413 -23.96 8.71 9.05
N ASN A 414 -24.09 8.48 7.74
CA ASN A 414 -24.02 9.51 6.71
C ASN A 414 -25.13 10.55 6.90
N THR A 415 -26.35 10.10 7.23
CA THR A 415 -27.46 11.00 7.55
C THR A 415 -27.19 11.83 8.81
N LYS A 416 -26.59 11.23 9.86
CA LYS A 416 -26.24 11.90 11.12
C LYS A 416 -25.14 12.95 10.94
N THR A 417 -24.15 12.66 10.10
CA THR A 417 -22.92 13.46 10.00
C THR A 417 -22.87 14.38 8.78
N GLY A 418 -23.66 14.10 7.75
CA GLY A 418 -23.54 14.74 6.43
C GLY A 418 -22.28 14.35 5.66
N LYS A 419 -21.51 13.37 6.14
CA LYS A 419 -20.28 12.88 5.51
C LYS A 419 -20.53 11.60 4.71
N ILE A 420 -19.58 11.26 3.85
CA ILE A 420 -19.64 10.06 3.00
C ILE A 420 -18.76 8.96 3.62
N TYR A 421 -19.36 8.18 4.52
CA TYR A 421 -18.82 6.89 4.94
C TYR A 421 -19.29 5.77 4.01
N ARG A 422 -18.48 4.72 3.91
CA ARG A 422 -18.72 3.48 3.16
C ARG A 422 -17.89 2.34 3.76
N LEU A 423 -18.09 1.13 3.26
CA LEU A 423 -17.11 0.06 3.47
C LEU A 423 -15.88 0.36 2.59
N PRO A 424 -14.66 -0.02 3.03
CA PRO A 424 -13.49 0.02 2.16
C PRO A 424 -13.69 -0.95 0.98
N SER A 425 -13.06 -0.64 -0.16
CA SER A 425 -12.85 -1.69 -1.16
C SER A 425 -11.86 -2.73 -0.62
N GLU A 426 -11.88 -3.91 -1.20
CA GLU A 426 -10.93 -4.97 -0.92
C GLU A 426 -9.48 -4.50 -1.15
N ALA A 427 -9.26 -3.74 -2.22
CA ALA A 427 -7.97 -3.15 -2.54
C ALA A 427 -7.52 -2.10 -1.53
N GLU A 428 -8.41 -1.20 -1.12
CA GLU A 428 -8.14 -0.18 -0.10
C GLU A 428 -7.81 -0.82 1.25
N TRP A 429 -8.54 -1.87 1.62
CA TRP A 429 -8.31 -2.61 2.84
C TRP A 429 -6.91 -3.25 2.85
N GLU A 430 -6.53 -3.94 1.77
CA GLU A 430 -5.23 -4.61 1.69
C GLU A 430 -4.08 -3.60 1.63
N PHE A 431 -4.25 -2.50 0.89
CA PHE A 431 -3.30 -1.38 0.85
C PHE A 431 -3.05 -0.81 2.23
N ALA A 432 -4.13 -0.55 2.96
CA ALA A 432 -4.09 -0.02 4.32
C ALA A 432 -3.48 -1.01 5.31
N CYS A 433 -3.81 -2.30 5.21
CA CYS A 433 -3.22 -3.38 6.02
C CYS A 433 -1.69 -3.42 5.85
N ARG A 434 -1.21 -3.40 4.60
CA ARG A 434 0.22 -3.46 4.27
C ARG A 434 0.97 -2.19 4.72
N ALA A 435 0.34 -1.02 4.64
CA ALA A 435 0.89 0.25 5.11
C ALA A 435 2.30 0.58 4.56
N GLY A 436 2.60 0.13 3.34
CA GLY A 436 3.92 0.26 2.69
C GLY A 436 4.96 -0.79 3.08
N GLY A 437 4.63 -1.73 3.98
CA GLY A 437 5.46 -2.87 4.37
C GLY A 437 5.11 -4.18 3.66
N ILE A 438 5.92 -5.21 3.89
CA ILE A 438 5.76 -6.56 3.31
C ILE A 438 5.57 -7.66 4.37
N HIS A 439 5.07 -7.27 5.55
CA HIS A 439 4.84 -8.19 6.65
C HIS A 439 3.81 -9.27 6.32
N ALA A 440 3.96 -10.45 6.92
CA ALA A 440 2.99 -11.53 6.80
C ALA A 440 1.60 -11.11 7.30
N TYR A 441 1.54 -10.38 8.41
CA TYR A 441 0.33 -9.84 9.03
C TYR A 441 0.34 -8.32 8.98
N CYS A 442 -0.82 -7.68 9.10
CA CYS A 442 -0.95 -6.22 9.05
C CYS A 442 -0.14 -5.59 10.20
N GLY A 443 1.05 -5.06 9.89
CA GLY A 443 1.93 -4.38 10.84
C GLY A 443 3.07 -5.21 11.45
N SER A 444 3.12 -6.53 11.26
CA SER A 444 4.18 -7.37 11.86
C SER A 444 4.27 -8.76 11.24
N ASP A 445 5.45 -9.39 11.31
CA ASP A 445 5.62 -10.81 10.98
C ASP A 445 5.26 -11.74 12.15
N SER A 446 4.97 -11.17 13.33
CA SER A 446 4.48 -11.89 14.51
C SER A 446 2.99 -11.65 14.69
N ILE A 447 2.19 -12.67 14.40
CA ILE A 447 0.73 -12.65 14.59
C ILE A 447 0.32 -12.26 16.02
N GLU A 448 1.12 -12.66 17.01
CA GLU A 448 0.85 -12.40 18.42
C GLU A 448 0.88 -10.92 18.80
N SER A 449 1.68 -10.14 18.07
CA SER A 449 1.83 -8.71 18.31
C SER A 449 0.68 -7.88 17.78
N VAL A 450 -0.02 -8.34 16.73
CA VAL A 450 -0.97 -7.54 15.96
C VAL A 450 -2.41 -8.08 15.95
N ALA A 451 -2.64 -9.32 16.40
CA ALA A 451 -3.97 -9.95 16.27
C ALA A 451 -4.45 -10.61 17.56
N TRP A 452 -5.76 -10.51 17.79
CA TRP A 452 -6.52 -11.46 18.61
C TRP A 452 -6.99 -12.60 17.72
N TYR A 453 -6.55 -13.82 18.01
CA TYR A 453 -6.81 -15.01 17.20
C TYR A 453 -6.97 -16.25 18.08
N LYS A 454 -7.22 -17.41 17.46
CA LYS A 454 -7.57 -18.65 18.15
C LYS A 454 -6.72 -18.97 19.40
N SER A 455 -5.41 -18.76 19.33
CA SER A 455 -4.49 -19.18 20.39
C SER A 455 -4.40 -18.20 21.56
N ASN A 456 -4.71 -16.91 21.36
CA ASN A 456 -4.52 -15.88 22.39
C ASN A 456 -5.81 -15.16 22.81
N SER A 457 -6.92 -15.38 22.10
CA SER A 457 -8.18 -14.68 22.36
C SER A 457 -8.97 -15.24 23.55
N GLY A 458 -8.68 -16.47 23.98
CA GLY A 458 -9.51 -17.16 24.97
C GLY A 458 -10.94 -17.41 24.49
N GLY A 459 -11.16 -17.46 23.16
CA GLY A 459 -12.45 -17.81 22.55
C GLY A 459 -13.50 -16.69 22.59
N LYS A 460 -13.08 -15.42 22.56
CA LYS A 460 -13.97 -14.26 22.54
C LYS A 460 -13.34 -13.07 21.83
N THR A 461 -14.17 -12.09 21.47
CA THR A 461 -13.74 -10.75 21.06
C THR A 461 -13.03 -10.02 22.21
N HIS A 462 -12.18 -9.06 21.84
CA HIS A 462 -11.46 -8.19 22.76
C HIS A 462 -11.67 -6.72 22.38
N LEU A 463 -11.31 -5.84 23.31
CA LEU A 463 -11.29 -4.39 23.08
C LEU A 463 -10.52 -4.08 21.79
N VAL A 464 -11.06 -3.18 20.97
CA VAL A 464 -10.34 -2.67 19.80
C VAL A 464 -9.07 -1.96 20.22
N ALA A 465 -8.08 -1.92 19.33
CA ALA A 465 -6.74 -1.39 19.57
C ALA A 465 -6.00 -2.01 20.78
N GLY A 466 -6.35 -3.25 21.14
CA GLY A 466 -5.67 -4.00 22.21
C GLY A 466 -4.31 -4.59 21.80
N LYS A 467 -3.98 -4.56 20.51
CA LYS A 467 -2.73 -5.05 19.90
C LYS A 467 -1.99 -3.93 19.16
N GLN A 468 -0.76 -4.20 18.72
CA GLN A 468 0.06 -3.21 18.03
C GLN A 468 -0.60 -2.79 16.70
N PRO A 469 -0.54 -1.49 16.34
CA PRO A 469 -0.98 -1.03 15.02
C PRO A 469 0.03 -1.34 13.94
N ASN A 470 -0.38 -1.21 12.69
CA ASN A 470 0.55 -1.13 11.56
C ASN A 470 1.24 0.25 11.45
N ALA A 471 2.10 0.42 10.45
CA ALA A 471 2.91 1.63 10.26
C ALA A 471 2.09 2.92 10.04
N TRP A 472 0.79 2.83 9.76
CA TRP A 472 -0.10 3.98 9.61
C TRP A 472 -1.04 4.18 10.81
N GLY A 473 -0.89 3.38 11.88
CA GLY A 473 -1.71 3.54 13.09
C GLY A 473 -3.04 2.79 13.06
N LEU A 474 -3.25 1.89 12.10
CA LEU A 474 -4.46 1.05 12.02
C LEU A 474 -4.27 -0.21 12.86
N HIS A 475 -5.26 -0.55 13.68
CA HIS A 475 -5.24 -1.72 14.55
C HIS A 475 -6.16 -2.84 14.04
N ASP A 476 -5.96 -4.04 14.59
CA ASP A 476 -6.84 -5.21 14.49
C ASP A 476 -7.09 -5.77 13.08
N MET A 477 -6.45 -5.21 12.04
CA MET A 477 -6.65 -5.66 10.66
C MET A 477 -6.26 -7.13 10.41
N SER A 478 -5.57 -7.79 11.33
CA SER A 478 -5.25 -9.21 11.26
C SER A 478 -6.04 -10.07 12.24
N GLY A 479 -7.03 -9.59 12.98
CA GLY A 479 -7.74 -10.43 13.93
C GLY A 479 -8.90 -9.73 14.61
N ASN A 480 -9.32 -10.25 15.77
CA ASN A 480 -10.53 -9.85 16.47
C ASN A 480 -11.79 -10.26 15.69
N VAL A 481 -12.20 -9.55 14.64
CA VAL A 481 -13.34 -9.94 13.79
C VAL A 481 -13.00 -9.84 12.30
N TRP A 482 -13.59 -10.71 11.49
CA TRP A 482 -13.54 -10.57 10.04
C TRP A 482 -14.23 -9.27 9.63
N GLU A 483 -13.73 -8.63 8.58
CA GLU A 483 -14.22 -7.32 8.19
C GLU A 483 -14.85 -7.32 6.81
N TRP A 484 -16.10 -6.86 6.75
CA TRP A 484 -16.80 -6.68 5.48
C TRP A 484 -16.14 -5.60 4.62
N THR A 485 -15.97 -5.92 3.34
CA THR A 485 -15.58 -4.97 2.30
C THR A 485 -16.76 -4.71 1.35
N GLU A 486 -16.66 -3.67 0.51
CA GLU A 486 -17.72 -3.36 -0.46
C GLU A 486 -17.81 -4.41 -1.59
N ASP A 487 -16.75 -5.15 -1.86
CA ASP A 487 -16.56 -5.97 -3.06
C ASP A 487 -17.50 -7.19 -3.16
N CYS A 488 -17.99 -7.42 -4.38
CA CYS A 488 -18.64 -8.67 -4.74
C CYS A 488 -17.62 -9.79 -4.83
N TRP A 489 -18.03 -11.01 -4.51
CA TRP A 489 -17.13 -12.15 -4.63
C TRP A 489 -16.74 -12.43 -6.09
N ASN A 490 -15.43 -12.60 -6.32
CA ASN A 490 -14.83 -13.13 -7.53
C ASN A 490 -13.84 -14.24 -7.14
N GLY A 491 -13.74 -15.29 -7.96
CA GLY A 491 -12.90 -16.45 -7.66
C GLY A 491 -11.40 -16.28 -7.98
N SER A 492 -11.00 -15.11 -8.50
CA SER A 492 -9.62 -14.70 -8.81
C SER A 492 -9.59 -13.19 -9.07
N TYR A 493 -8.39 -12.60 -9.10
CA TYR A 493 -8.14 -11.21 -9.52
C TYR A 493 -8.04 -10.99 -11.04
N ASN A 494 -8.37 -11.98 -11.86
CA ASN A 494 -8.40 -11.78 -13.31
C ASN A 494 -9.50 -10.79 -13.68
N GLY A 495 -9.12 -9.59 -14.12
CA GLY A 495 -10.05 -8.49 -14.44
C GLY A 495 -10.39 -7.59 -13.25
N ALA A 496 -9.66 -7.68 -12.14
CA ALA A 496 -9.85 -6.82 -10.98
C ALA A 496 -9.60 -5.34 -11.32
N PRO A 497 -10.34 -4.39 -10.73
CA PRO A 497 -10.07 -2.97 -10.89
C PRO A 497 -8.66 -2.59 -10.42
N GLY A 498 -7.91 -1.89 -11.28
CA GLY A 498 -6.56 -1.42 -10.97
C GLY A 498 -6.51 -0.04 -10.28
N ASP A 499 -7.66 0.56 -9.97
CA ASP A 499 -7.79 1.94 -9.48
C ASP A 499 -8.28 2.04 -8.02
N GLY A 500 -8.24 0.91 -7.30
CA GLY A 500 -8.63 0.83 -5.89
C GLY A 500 -10.13 0.92 -5.66
N SER A 501 -10.95 1.03 -6.72
CA SER A 501 -12.41 0.97 -6.58
C SER A 501 -12.87 -0.45 -6.20
N ALA A 502 -14.02 -0.53 -5.52
CA ALA A 502 -14.62 -1.81 -5.18
C ALA A 502 -15.09 -2.55 -6.45
N TRP A 503 -14.84 -3.85 -6.49
CA TRP A 503 -15.28 -4.70 -7.59
C TRP A 503 -16.76 -5.06 -7.44
N THR A 504 -17.62 -4.31 -8.12
CA THR A 504 -19.10 -4.44 -8.00
C THR A 504 -19.71 -5.39 -9.03
N SER A 505 -18.90 -6.12 -9.79
CA SER A 505 -19.35 -7.18 -10.70
C SER A 505 -18.89 -8.54 -10.18
N GLY A 506 -19.69 -9.59 -10.38
CA GLY A 506 -19.40 -10.94 -9.88
C GLY A 506 -20.58 -11.54 -9.11
N GLU A 507 -20.30 -12.43 -8.16
CA GLU A 507 -21.32 -13.07 -7.32
C GLU A 507 -21.77 -12.14 -6.18
N CYS A 508 -22.46 -11.04 -6.44
CA CYS A 508 -22.78 -10.02 -5.42
C CYS A 508 -23.74 -10.47 -4.30
N GLY A 509 -24.37 -11.64 -4.42
CA GLY A 509 -25.07 -12.30 -3.30
C GLY A 509 -24.10 -12.74 -2.19
N ARG A 510 -22.81 -12.89 -2.53
CA ARG A 510 -21.71 -13.14 -1.62
C ARG A 510 -20.74 -11.97 -1.64
N ARG A 511 -20.27 -11.57 -0.47
CA ARG A 511 -19.36 -10.43 -0.31
C ARG A 511 -18.04 -10.90 0.29
N VAL A 512 -17.00 -10.11 0.05
CA VAL A 512 -15.65 -10.39 0.54
C VAL A 512 -15.51 -9.95 2.00
N LEU A 513 -14.95 -10.84 2.81
CA LEU A 513 -14.44 -10.55 4.15
C LEU A 513 -12.91 -10.63 4.13
N ARG A 514 -12.24 -9.70 4.82
CA ARG A 514 -10.78 -9.63 4.95
C ARG A 514 -10.32 -9.67 6.42
N GLY A 515 -9.02 -9.94 6.60
CA GLY A 515 -8.37 -10.00 7.91
C GLY A 515 -8.46 -11.38 8.54
N GLY A 516 -9.11 -11.46 9.69
CA GLY A 516 -9.52 -12.70 10.30
C GLY A 516 -10.13 -12.48 11.68
N SER A 517 -10.36 -13.53 12.45
CA SER A 517 -11.09 -13.43 13.70
C SER A 517 -10.37 -14.05 14.89
N TRP A 518 -10.92 -13.79 16.07
CA TRP A 518 -10.49 -14.38 17.33
C TRP A 518 -10.55 -15.92 17.37
N PHE A 519 -11.15 -16.59 16.37
CA PHE A 519 -11.36 -18.05 16.35
C PHE A 519 -10.53 -18.81 15.30
N GLU A 520 -9.98 -18.14 14.29
CA GLU A 520 -9.32 -18.77 13.13
C GLU A 520 -7.81 -18.48 13.05
N SER A 521 -7.10 -19.24 12.20
CA SER A 521 -5.76 -18.95 11.64
C SER A 521 -5.77 -19.44 10.18
N PRO A 522 -5.17 -18.79 9.15
CA PRO A 522 -4.16 -17.71 9.11
C PRO A 522 -4.69 -16.33 8.67
N LEU A 523 -3.90 -15.27 8.93
CA LEU A 523 -4.35 -13.87 9.00
C LEU A 523 -3.57 -12.92 8.07
N THR A 524 -3.16 -13.41 6.90
CA THR A 524 -2.28 -12.65 6.00
C THR A 524 -3.03 -11.53 5.30
N ALA A 525 -2.30 -10.49 4.87
CA ALA A 525 -2.88 -9.33 4.20
C ALA A 525 -3.74 -9.68 2.97
N ALA A 526 -3.36 -10.73 2.23
CA ALA A 526 -4.03 -11.16 0.99
C ALA A 526 -5.18 -12.15 1.20
N PHE A 527 -5.27 -12.77 2.39
CA PHE A 527 -6.27 -13.80 2.64
C PHE A 527 -7.68 -13.21 2.66
N ARG A 528 -8.62 -13.93 2.05
CA ARG A 528 -10.01 -13.50 1.84
C ARG A 528 -10.94 -14.69 2.00
N ILE A 529 -12.13 -14.43 2.52
CA ILE A 529 -13.22 -15.40 2.53
C ILE A 529 -14.48 -14.78 1.92
N ARG A 530 -15.49 -15.62 1.68
CA ARG A 530 -16.79 -15.21 1.16
C ARG A 530 -17.90 -15.76 2.02
N THR A 531 -18.96 -14.99 2.15
CA THR A 531 -20.24 -15.45 2.69
C THR A 531 -21.38 -14.60 2.16
N ASP A 532 -22.61 -15.07 2.33
CA ASP A 532 -23.82 -14.38 1.85
C ASP A 532 -24.00 -13.03 2.55
N SER A 533 -24.45 -12.01 1.82
CA SER A 533 -24.53 -10.61 2.31
C SER A 533 -25.41 -10.43 3.56
N THR A 534 -26.40 -11.30 3.73
CA THR A 534 -27.36 -11.28 4.85
C THR A 534 -26.92 -12.15 6.02
N PHE A 535 -25.90 -12.99 5.84
CA PHE A 535 -25.46 -13.92 6.86
C PHE A 535 -24.76 -13.18 8.00
N ARG A 536 -25.21 -13.46 9.23
CA ARG A 536 -24.70 -12.87 10.47
C ARG A 536 -23.92 -13.91 11.24
N ASP A 537 -22.73 -13.55 11.68
CA ASP A 537 -21.90 -14.40 12.52
C ASP A 537 -21.23 -13.56 13.62
N TYR A 538 -21.02 -14.17 14.78
CA TYR A 538 -20.33 -13.53 15.90
C TYR A 538 -18.82 -13.36 15.66
N LEU A 539 -18.31 -13.83 14.52
CA LEU A 539 -16.97 -13.57 14.02
C LEU A 539 -16.91 -12.40 13.04
N TYR A 540 -18.05 -11.83 12.61
CA TYR A 540 -18.12 -10.86 11.51
C TYR A 540 -18.47 -9.46 12.01
N GLY A 541 -17.61 -8.50 11.66
CA GLY A 541 -17.74 -7.07 11.89
C GLY A 541 -17.32 -6.29 10.64
N PHE A 542 -16.94 -5.02 10.82
CA PHE A 542 -16.48 -4.17 9.72
C PHE A 542 -15.80 -2.90 10.25
N ARG A 543 -14.99 -2.27 9.41
CA ARG A 543 -14.51 -0.88 9.60
C ARG A 543 -15.00 0.02 8.49
N LEU A 544 -14.89 1.33 8.71
CA LEU A 544 -15.37 2.34 7.76
C LEU A 544 -14.24 2.92 6.93
N ALA A 545 -14.53 3.20 5.67
CA ALA A 545 -13.81 4.19 4.87
C ALA A 545 -14.64 5.47 4.78
N ARG A 546 -13.97 6.62 4.72
CA ARG A 546 -14.58 7.95 4.58
C ARG A 546 -13.88 8.70 3.46
N MET A 547 -14.66 9.29 2.55
CA MET A 547 -14.12 10.17 1.53
C MET A 547 -13.57 11.45 2.18
N LEU A 548 -12.46 11.96 1.64
CA LEU A 548 -11.93 13.27 2.00
C LEU A 548 -12.59 14.26 1.04
N ASP A 549 -13.33 15.22 1.58
CA ASP A 549 -14.08 16.20 0.77
C ASP A 549 -13.09 17.00 -0.11
N GLN A 550 -13.09 16.73 -1.42
CA GLN A 550 -12.73 17.75 -2.42
C GLN A 550 -14.04 18.53 -2.67
N GLU A 551 -14.04 19.86 -2.51
CA GLU A 551 -15.18 20.80 -2.67
C GLU A 551 -16.00 21.19 -1.42
N THR A 552 -15.38 21.94 -0.51
CA THR A 552 -16.07 23.09 0.12
C THR A 552 -15.15 24.32 0.17
N THR A 553 -14.41 24.53 -0.92
CA THR A 553 -13.63 25.75 -1.18
C THR A 553 -14.13 26.41 -2.46
N GLN A 554 -15.39 26.83 -2.46
CA GLN A 554 -15.95 27.95 -3.22
C GLN A 554 -17.47 27.97 -2.95
N HIS A 555 -17.92 28.93 -2.13
CA HIS A 555 -19.28 29.47 -2.00
C HIS A 555 -19.66 29.80 -0.55
N ILE A 556 -18.85 30.61 0.13
CA ILE A 556 -19.39 31.59 1.09
C ILE A 556 -18.62 32.90 0.88
N GLY A 557 -19.26 33.85 0.19
CA GLY A 557 -18.74 35.20 -0.02
C GLY A 557 -18.99 35.71 -1.43
N VAL A 558 -19.85 36.72 -1.54
CA VAL A 558 -20.23 37.49 -2.73
C VAL A 558 -21.41 36.95 -3.55
N THR A 559 -22.55 37.56 -3.26
CA THR A 559 -23.71 37.77 -4.14
C THR A 559 -23.31 38.21 -5.55
N GLN A 560 -23.62 37.40 -6.57
CA GLN A 560 -24.16 37.88 -7.84
C GLN A 560 -24.75 36.72 -8.66
N ARG A 561 -25.99 36.92 -9.15
CA ARG A 561 -26.69 36.10 -10.14
C ARG A 561 -25.93 36.08 -11.46
N VAL A 562 -25.85 34.92 -12.13
CA VAL A 562 -26.08 34.78 -13.58
C VAL A 562 -26.73 33.41 -13.85
N GLU A 563 -27.66 33.38 -14.79
CA GLU A 563 -28.65 32.35 -15.11
C GLU A 563 -28.17 31.25 -16.09
N ALA A 564 -29.01 30.24 -16.24
CA ALA A 564 -29.03 29.07 -17.15
C ALA A 564 -28.27 29.17 -18.49
N GLY A 565 -27.60 28.11 -18.95
CA GLY A 565 -28.21 27.09 -19.82
C GLY A 565 -27.19 26.52 -20.86
N PRO A 566 -27.52 25.44 -21.61
CA PRO A 566 -26.61 24.33 -21.92
C PRO A 566 -26.21 24.18 -23.42
N GLU A 567 -25.18 23.38 -23.72
CA GLU A 567 -24.96 22.78 -25.05
C GLU A 567 -24.68 21.27 -24.92
N TRP A 568 -25.55 20.46 -25.54
CA TRP A 568 -25.40 19.02 -25.76
C TRP A 568 -25.07 18.78 -27.25
N ALA A 569 -24.47 17.63 -27.55
CA ALA A 569 -24.60 16.99 -28.87
C ALA A 569 -25.20 15.58 -28.68
N GLU A 570 -26.32 15.33 -29.35
CA GLU A 570 -27.07 14.08 -29.41
C GLU A 570 -26.46 13.07 -30.41
N SER A 571 -26.73 11.77 -30.23
CA SER A 571 -27.56 11.04 -31.21
C SER A 571 -28.20 9.77 -30.62
N ASP A 572 -29.51 9.68 -30.87
CA ASP A 572 -30.38 8.51 -31.04
C ASP A 572 -30.48 7.45 -29.93
N ASN A 573 -31.59 7.56 -29.16
CA ASN A 573 -32.35 6.51 -28.47
C ASN A 573 -32.61 6.69 -26.97
N GLY A 574 -32.74 7.92 -26.48
CA GLY A 574 -33.68 8.27 -25.41
C GLY A 574 -33.64 7.48 -24.08
N ALA A 575 -33.15 8.16 -23.03
CA ALA A 575 -33.26 7.88 -21.59
C ALA A 575 -32.21 6.97 -20.95
N ASN A 576 -31.13 7.59 -20.44
CA ASN A 576 -30.38 7.08 -19.30
C ASN A 576 -30.87 7.76 -18.03
N ILE A 577 -31.79 7.11 -17.31
CA ILE A 577 -32.04 7.42 -15.90
C ILE A 577 -31.12 6.53 -15.10
N SER A 578 -30.24 7.10 -14.29
CA SER A 578 -29.39 6.29 -13.41
C SER A 578 -30.25 5.59 -12.35
N TRP A 579 -29.86 4.38 -11.94
CA TRP A 579 -30.54 3.61 -10.89
C TRP A 579 -30.73 4.44 -9.59
N ASN A 580 -29.83 5.37 -9.34
CA ASN A 580 -29.85 6.29 -8.21
C ASN A 580 -30.93 7.40 -8.32
N GLU A 581 -31.30 7.81 -9.53
CA GLU A 581 -32.39 8.77 -9.77
C GLU A 581 -33.77 8.13 -9.67
N ALA A 582 -33.90 6.87 -10.13
CA ALA A 582 -35.13 6.09 -9.95
C ALA A 582 -35.45 5.83 -8.47
N MET A 583 -34.42 5.57 -7.64
CA MET A 583 -34.56 5.39 -6.20
C MET A 583 -35.02 6.66 -5.46
N ARG A 584 -34.64 7.85 -5.93
CA ARG A 584 -35.05 9.12 -5.28
C ARG A 584 -36.55 9.39 -5.40
N TYR A 585 -37.21 8.89 -6.45
CA TYR A 585 -38.62 9.18 -6.70
C TYR A 585 -39.60 8.37 -5.81
N CYS A 586 -39.17 7.20 -5.30
CA CYS A 586 -40.04 6.32 -4.51
C CYS A 586 -39.93 6.49 -2.98
N VAL A 587 -38.93 7.23 -2.46
CA VAL A 587 -38.65 7.27 -1.01
C VAL A 587 -39.32 8.46 -0.29
N SER A 588 -39.85 9.46 -1.00
CA SER A 588 -40.66 10.50 -0.35
C SER A 588 -42.15 10.19 -0.47
N LYS A 589 -42.68 9.33 0.43
CA LYS A 589 -43.99 9.45 1.13
C LYS A 589 -44.39 8.09 1.75
N GLY A 590 -44.30 8.04 3.08
CA GLY A 590 -44.90 7.11 4.04
C GLY A 590 -45.55 5.79 3.57
N SER A 591 -45.06 4.70 4.15
CA SER A 591 -45.76 3.45 4.52
C SER A 591 -46.92 3.00 3.61
N GLY A 592 -46.61 2.11 2.65
CA GLY A 592 -47.63 1.32 1.94
C GLY A 592 -47.39 0.97 0.48
N TRP A 593 -46.18 1.12 -0.07
CA TRP A 593 -45.92 0.95 -1.50
C TRP A 593 -44.98 -0.22 -1.80
N ARG A 594 -45.29 -0.99 -2.87
CA ARG A 594 -44.36 -1.99 -3.45
C ARG A 594 -43.68 -1.41 -4.68
N LEU A 595 -42.43 -1.80 -4.93
CA LEU A 595 -41.73 -1.49 -6.17
C LEU A 595 -42.40 -2.20 -7.37
N PRO A 596 -42.47 -1.55 -8.54
CA PRO A 596 -42.92 -2.20 -9.77
C PRO A 596 -42.01 -3.37 -10.14
N SER A 597 -42.58 -4.44 -10.69
CA SER A 597 -41.81 -5.55 -11.25
C SER A 597 -41.15 -5.14 -12.58
N VAL A 598 -40.11 -5.88 -12.98
CA VAL A 598 -39.37 -5.64 -14.23
C VAL A 598 -40.30 -5.67 -15.47
N ALA A 599 -41.30 -6.56 -15.46
CA ALA A 599 -42.29 -6.67 -16.52
C ALA A 599 -43.24 -5.44 -16.58
N GLU A 600 -43.58 -4.85 -15.43
CA GLU A 600 -44.42 -3.64 -15.36
C GLU A 600 -43.67 -2.40 -15.89
N LEU A 601 -42.37 -2.31 -15.60
CA LEU A 601 -41.51 -1.26 -16.13
C LEU A 601 -41.30 -1.39 -17.65
N GLN A 602 -41.14 -2.62 -18.15
CA GLN A 602 -40.98 -2.87 -19.59
C GLN A 602 -42.25 -2.55 -20.38
N ASN A 603 -43.44 -2.86 -19.86
CA ASN A 603 -44.70 -2.49 -20.52
C ASN A 603 -44.94 -0.98 -20.53
N SER A 604 -44.53 -0.26 -19.48
CA SER A 604 -44.63 1.20 -19.41
C SER A 604 -43.68 1.88 -20.40
N TYR A 605 -42.47 1.34 -20.57
CA TYR A 605 -41.51 1.78 -21.56
C TYR A 605 -42.03 1.57 -22.99
N GLN A 606 -42.63 0.41 -23.28
CA GLN A 606 -43.15 0.08 -24.60
C GLN A 606 -44.42 0.85 -24.99
N SER A 607 -45.25 1.22 -24.02
CA SER A 607 -46.52 1.92 -24.26
C SER A 607 -46.42 3.44 -24.17
N GLY A 608 -45.29 3.99 -23.72
CA GLY A 608 -45.08 5.44 -23.55
C GLY A 608 -45.98 6.09 -22.49
N GLN A 609 -46.72 5.30 -21.71
CA GLN A 609 -47.59 5.77 -20.63
C GLN A 609 -46.89 5.52 -19.29
N PRO A 610 -46.78 6.52 -18.39
CA PRO A 610 -46.14 6.34 -17.09
C PRO A 610 -46.96 5.37 -16.23
N THR A 611 -46.29 4.42 -15.57
CA THR A 611 -46.97 3.49 -14.65
C THR A 611 -47.41 4.27 -13.40
N PRO A 612 -48.72 4.42 -13.11
CA PRO A 612 -49.14 5.03 -11.85
C PRO A 612 -48.91 4.03 -10.72
N CYS A 613 -48.31 4.50 -9.62
CA CYS A 613 -48.30 3.75 -8.36
C CYS A 613 -49.77 3.48 -7.95
N THR A 614 -50.25 2.26 -8.17
CA THR A 614 -51.68 1.94 -7.98
C THR A 614 -51.92 1.37 -6.59
N ARG A 615 -52.96 1.91 -5.94
CA ARG A 615 -53.41 1.58 -4.59
C ARG A 615 -54.26 0.31 -4.63
N THR A 616 -53.72 -0.85 -4.30
CA THR A 616 -54.56 -2.04 -4.04
C THR A 616 -55.09 -2.00 -2.60
N ARG A 617 -56.34 -1.54 -2.43
CA ARG A 617 -57.11 -1.81 -1.21
C ARG A 617 -57.93 -3.07 -1.42
N THR A 618 -57.74 -4.05 -0.54
CA THR A 618 -58.82 -4.83 0.10
C THR A 618 -58.25 -5.59 1.31
N CYS A 619 -58.31 -4.99 2.50
CA CYS A 619 -58.39 -5.78 3.73
C CYS A 619 -59.85 -6.18 3.93
N LYS A 620 -60.14 -7.47 3.79
CA LYS A 620 -61.41 -8.07 4.25
C LYS A 620 -61.34 -8.23 5.76
N VAL A 621 -62.38 -7.76 6.43
CA VAL A 621 -62.62 -7.87 7.87
C VAL A 621 -63.10 -9.29 8.22
N ALA A 622 -62.45 -9.92 9.19
CA ALA A 622 -62.96 -10.93 10.13
C ALA A 622 -61.90 -11.04 11.26
N SER A 623 -62.19 -11.05 12.56
CA SER A 623 -63.41 -11.34 13.31
C SER A 623 -63.29 -10.79 14.75
N ASN A 624 -64.45 -10.48 15.32
CA ASN A 624 -64.81 -10.43 16.75
C ASN A 624 -63.73 -10.36 17.84
N SER A 625 -63.74 -9.24 18.59
CA SER A 625 -63.91 -9.30 20.04
C SER A 625 -64.33 -7.94 20.62
N ARG A 626 -65.45 -7.97 21.36
CA ARG A 626 -66.03 -6.89 22.16
C ARG A 626 -65.05 -6.42 23.25
N LEU A 627 -65.12 -5.15 23.66
CA LEU A 627 -65.60 -4.72 24.99
C LEU A 627 -65.20 -3.26 25.32
N THR A 628 -66.23 -2.44 25.59
CA THR A 628 -66.38 -1.43 26.66
C THR A 628 -65.31 -0.35 26.94
N GLY A 629 -65.75 0.91 26.94
CA GLY A 629 -65.54 1.81 28.08
C GLY A 629 -65.07 3.24 27.77
N PRO A 630 -65.59 4.29 28.42
CA PRO A 630 -65.60 5.68 27.93
C PRO A 630 -64.57 6.58 28.63
N SER A 631 -64.71 7.91 28.46
CA SER A 631 -64.21 9.04 29.29
C SER A 631 -62.84 9.67 28.90
N PHE A 632 -62.60 10.99 28.90
CA PHE A 632 -63.36 12.21 29.25
C PHE A 632 -62.48 13.48 28.98
N TRP A 633 -63.10 14.65 28.79
CA TRP A 633 -62.62 16.06 28.93
C TRP A 633 -61.44 16.55 28.05
N SER A 634 -61.33 17.79 27.55
CA SER A 634 -62.19 18.97 27.37
C SER A 634 -61.28 20.12 26.89
N ASN A 635 -61.90 21.16 26.30
CA ASN A 635 -61.46 22.55 26.16
C ASN A 635 -60.96 23.00 24.77
N GLU A 636 -61.94 23.49 23.99
CA GLU A 636 -61.81 24.75 23.24
C GLU A 636 -61.65 25.95 24.22
N PRO A 637 -61.30 27.17 23.77
CA PRO A 637 -62.20 28.07 23.00
C PRO A 637 -61.51 28.60 21.71
N SER A 638 -62.12 28.59 20.54
CA SER A 638 -63.15 29.52 20.01
C SER A 638 -62.61 30.91 19.56
N PHE A 639 -63.14 31.33 18.39
CA PHE A 639 -63.14 32.61 17.64
C PHE A 639 -62.59 32.45 16.22
N SER A 640 -63.42 32.22 15.19
CA SER A 640 -64.42 33.10 14.56
C SER A 640 -63.83 34.39 14.01
N SER A 641 -63.70 34.50 12.67
CA SER A 641 -64.66 35.28 11.87
C SER A 641 -64.22 35.45 10.40
N GLN A 642 -65.19 35.22 9.51
CA GLN A 642 -65.52 36.02 8.30
C GLN A 642 -64.46 36.17 7.20
N ALA A 643 -64.66 35.55 6.03
CA ALA A 643 -65.61 35.88 4.95
C ALA A 643 -64.96 36.80 3.89
N GLY A 644 -65.03 36.35 2.62
CA GLY A 644 -64.64 37.15 1.47
C GLY A 644 -64.53 36.33 0.19
N TYR A 645 -65.67 36.00 -0.42
CA TYR A 645 -65.75 35.51 -1.80
C TYR A 645 -65.53 36.68 -2.78
N VAL A 646 -64.76 36.45 -3.85
CA VAL A 646 -65.04 37.03 -5.18
C VAL A 646 -64.78 35.96 -6.23
N SER A 647 -65.83 35.68 -7.01
CA SER A 647 -65.87 34.91 -8.25
C SER A 647 -66.19 35.88 -9.38
N LEU A 648 -65.68 35.58 -10.59
CA LEU A 648 -66.22 35.81 -11.96
C LEU A 648 -65.00 35.75 -12.90
N ALA A 649 -64.84 34.76 -13.80
CA ALA A 649 -65.62 34.35 -14.98
C ALA A 649 -64.99 34.89 -16.29
N ASP A 650 -64.95 33.97 -17.26
CA ASP A 650 -64.83 34.13 -18.72
C ASP A 650 -63.46 34.40 -19.38
N GLY A 651 -62.93 33.33 -19.98
CA GLY A 651 -62.93 33.19 -21.43
C GLY A 651 -62.04 34.12 -22.25
N ALA A 652 -60.77 33.74 -22.44
CA ALA A 652 -60.02 34.09 -23.65
C ALA A 652 -58.98 33.01 -23.97
N GLN A 653 -59.18 32.32 -25.10
CA GLN A 653 -58.13 31.59 -25.79
C GLN A 653 -57.22 32.60 -26.48
N TYR A 654 -55.92 32.56 -26.21
CA TYR A 654 -54.91 32.89 -27.22
C TYR A 654 -53.64 32.09 -26.95
N THR A 655 -53.10 31.63 -28.07
CA THR A 655 -51.97 30.75 -28.31
C THR A 655 -50.63 31.40 -27.98
N GLY A 656 -49.70 30.67 -27.36
CA GLY A 656 -48.29 31.07 -27.27
C GLY A 656 -47.50 30.14 -26.36
N ASN A 657 -46.56 29.40 -26.93
CA ASN A 657 -45.65 28.51 -26.21
C ASN A 657 -44.57 29.28 -25.42
N VAL A 658 -43.97 28.54 -24.48
CA VAL A 658 -42.59 28.62 -23.94
C VAL A 658 -42.45 29.09 -22.48
N GLU A 659 -42.25 28.07 -21.64
CA GLU A 659 -41.31 27.88 -20.51
C GLU A 659 -41.10 28.93 -19.38
N THR A 660 -41.52 28.50 -18.18
CA THR A 660 -40.76 28.33 -16.93
C THR A 660 -39.40 29.02 -16.74
N ARG A 661 -39.27 29.84 -15.68
CA ARG A 661 -38.81 29.44 -14.32
C ARG A 661 -38.78 30.65 -13.38
N VAL A 662 -39.33 30.50 -12.17
CA VAL A 662 -38.89 31.25 -10.98
C VAL A 662 -38.28 30.25 -9.99
N THR A 663 -37.01 30.49 -9.71
CA THR A 663 -36.15 29.88 -8.69
C THR A 663 -36.56 30.28 -7.27
N GLY A 664 -36.67 29.28 -6.40
CA GLY A 664 -36.00 29.20 -5.08
C GLY A 664 -36.48 30.06 -3.92
N MET A 665 -36.88 29.40 -2.81
CA MET A 665 -36.24 29.62 -1.50
C MET A 665 -36.60 28.53 -0.46
N ARG A 666 -35.54 28.10 0.24
CA ARG A 666 -35.43 27.41 1.54
C ARG A 666 -36.22 28.16 2.64
N ALA A 667 -36.57 27.68 3.83
CA ALA A 667 -36.41 26.44 4.62
C ALA A 667 -37.34 26.58 5.85
N LEU A 668 -37.49 25.49 6.63
CA LEU A 668 -37.57 25.40 8.11
C LEU A 668 -38.56 24.32 8.55
N CYS A 669 -38.01 23.24 9.10
CA CYS A 669 -38.74 22.30 9.97
C CYS A 669 -39.21 23.03 11.23
N VAL A 670 -40.39 22.70 11.77
CA VAL A 670 -40.61 22.31 13.18
C VAL A 670 -42.03 21.71 13.36
N ARG A 671 -42.05 20.52 13.99
CA ARG A 671 -43.09 19.79 14.78
C ARG A 671 -44.55 19.62 14.30
N ARG A 672 -44.93 18.33 14.28
CA ARG A 672 -46.24 17.66 14.25
C ARG A 672 -47.29 18.21 15.25
N PRO A 673 -48.60 17.97 15.00
CA PRO A 673 -49.21 16.65 15.26
C PRO A 673 -49.33 15.74 14.03
#